data_AF-A0A847EB27-F1
#
_entry.id   AF-A0A847EB27-F1
#
_cell.length_a   1.000
_cell.length_b   1.000
_cell.length_c   1.000
_cell.angle_alpha   90.00
_cell.angle_beta   90.00
_cell.angle_gamma   90.00
#
_symmetry.space_group_name_H-M   'P 1'
#
loop_
_entity.id
_entity.type
_entity.pdbx_description
1 polymer ?
#
loop_
_entity_poly.entity_id
_entity_poly.type
_entity_poly.pdbx_seq_one_letter_code
_entity_poly.pdbx_strand_id
1 'polypeptide(L)'
;MMSSSGSPNWRFVALGKHPVAKDFLKLGASIPLVDDLSAMLKTAYSTLTSKFDSAPGFSSWRFWSKGSGKDSLICGIVRDSSDKMGRPYPFLIIGSGQLKDWELQWDLLPFACENTWCQFEYLSTQNFDNVKKLEEELASIRPPSGQWSEHSERRKSLNQIGSPLDPFASFLDLKKLTEQVAGLSGQKEYFVSLDRGPCRDKILPVSLWHYLFRDTLKSVPQTVFLGGTLENAFLIAFNRILKPEDAVQLWSVPLAASWQNIIGTEYSMDISTLGKEPISADRPCGSDVRYDAEFQILQNEIDKLSLPSADGLVNWEKVVRFASDILAHKSKDLLVAIYLSVALTYTRKHDGLSMGIKLLMDLMEKFWEQLYPSRERMRGRLRAVEWWAEKMEAALKQLPQVPVPDLQVRLLKDYLDQVEQWIVKNMEDPPCLTAIRNLVGDLTIIQETTVPKEAIKQSAFRVIADNAKCEQNQSIPSVQPEEILSSRNDGRMLEHHLQKIREISSHCRQRNGADPLSYKLSRKLLWCNIEGLPTSTNGITRIPAPDKQIVKMLFDLHDGGDAEALLRAAEGRLPQFIFWIDLNRFVAESLARLGANYTRAHRAVCQETAFLIYQLPGLEDLSFADGTPFSTLETKDWLKSIAIHSGTPSKTVSDSKCNFQDDKNRVAEEIAEALDMIHKGKLLEAMECLQQKLNAASSGREKILWRLAVARLLLKVKKYELALPHLDQIIREIDIFHLENYDSALALKGLKMVCEGLESQNDESLKSKKAEVLYRIAKIDMAEAIRLGKA
;
A
#
# COMPACT_ATOMS: atom_id res chain seq x y z
N MET A 1 -23.48 53.60 11.35
CA MET A 1 -22.13 53.42 11.93
C MET A 1 -22.18 52.32 12.98
N MET A 2 -21.35 51.29 12.77
CA MET A 2 -20.73 50.33 13.72
C MET A 2 -21.60 49.67 14.80
N SER A 3 -21.61 48.34 14.96
CA SER A 3 -20.47 47.41 14.88
C SER A 3 -20.97 45.97 14.65
N SER A 4 -20.46 45.31 13.61
CA SER A 4 -20.59 43.87 13.40
C SER A 4 -19.44 43.16 14.12
N SER A 5 -19.76 42.37 15.15
CA SER A 5 -18.83 41.53 15.90
C SER A 5 -18.19 40.47 14.99
N GLY A 6 -16.88 40.61 14.76
CA GLY A 6 -16.11 39.88 13.75
C GLY A 6 -15.89 38.40 14.04
N SER A 7 -16.01 37.60 12.98
CA SER A 7 -15.35 36.30 12.86
C SER A 7 -13.83 36.48 12.94
N PRO A 8 -13.08 35.48 13.46
CA PRO A 8 -11.63 35.59 13.55
C PRO A 8 -11.02 35.75 12.15
N ASN A 9 -10.14 36.75 12.00
CA ASN A 9 -9.53 37.22 10.75
C ASN A 9 -8.69 36.16 10.01
N TRP A 10 -9.30 35.11 9.49
CA TRP A 10 -8.66 34.15 8.59
C TRP A 10 -8.69 34.68 7.16
N ARG A 11 -7.55 34.58 6.48
CA ARG A 11 -7.37 34.95 5.06
C ARG A 11 -6.89 33.72 4.31
N PHE A 12 -7.50 33.46 3.16
CA PHE A 12 -7.13 32.35 2.29
C PHE A 12 -6.58 32.86 0.97
N VAL A 13 -5.54 32.19 0.48
CA VAL A 13 -4.81 32.52 -0.76
C VAL A 13 -4.60 31.24 -1.54
N ALA A 14 -4.85 31.28 -2.84
CA ALA A 14 -4.51 30.21 -3.76
C ALA A 14 -3.51 30.72 -4.81
N LEU A 15 -2.47 29.94 -5.07
CA LEU A 15 -1.35 30.30 -5.93
C LEU A 15 -0.88 29.08 -6.72
N GLY A 16 -0.62 29.25 -8.01
CA GLY A 16 -0.02 28.21 -8.85
C GLY A 16 -0.86 27.88 -10.07
N LYS A 17 -0.76 26.65 -10.59
CA LYS A 17 -1.54 26.23 -11.76
C LYS A 17 -2.72 25.36 -11.35
N HIS A 18 -3.86 25.61 -11.97
CA HIS A 18 -5.09 24.86 -11.75
C HIS A 18 -5.79 24.57 -13.09
N PRO A 19 -6.44 23.41 -13.28
CA PRO A 19 -7.09 23.04 -14.55
C PRO A 19 -8.14 24.05 -15.07
N VAL A 20 -8.69 24.88 -14.18
CA VAL A 20 -9.67 25.93 -14.52
C VAL A 20 -9.06 27.10 -15.31
N ALA A 21 -7.76 27.37 -15.15
CA ALA A 21 -7.11 28.55 -15.72
C ALA A 21 -6.18 28.18 -16.88
N LYS A 22 -6.04 29.12 -17.82
CA LYS A 22 -5.12 28.96 -18.96
C LYS A 22 -3.64 29.08 -18.55
N ASP A 23 -3.37 29.74 -17.43
CA ASP A 23 -2.03 29.98 -16.92
C ASP A 23 -2.05 30.10 -15.38
N PHE A 24 -0.92 30.52 -14.81
CA PHE A 24 -0.73 30.76 -13.38
C PHE A 24 -1.82 31.67 -12.77
N LEU A 25 -2.33 31.25 -11.61
CA LEU A 25 -3.33 31.95 -10.82
C LEU A 25 -2.72 32.47 -9.51
N LYS A 26 -3.18 33.64 -9.08
CA LYS A 26 -3.05 34.14 -7.71
C LYS A 26 -4.41 34.71 -7.29
N LEU A 27 -5.04 34.09 -6.30
CA LEU A 27 -6.36 34.46 -5.76
C LEU A 27 -6.21 34.76 -4.27
N GLY A 28 -6.98 35.72 -3.75
CA GLY A 28 -6.93 36.15 -2.35
C GLY A 28 -5.87 37.23 -2.06
N ALA A 29 -5.88 37.74 -0.82
CA ALA A 29 -5.02 38.84 -0.38
C ALA A 29 -3.61 38.34 0.00
N SER A 30 -2.53 39.07 -0.38
CA SER A 30 -1.15 38.62 -0.10
C SER A 30 -0.89 38.37 1.38
N ILE A 31 -0.21 37.26 1.66
CA ILE A 31 0.29 36.88 2.97
C ILE A 31 1.82 36.76 2.83
N PRO A 32 2.64 37.40 3.68
CA PRO A 32 4.10 37.42 3.51
C PRO A 32 4.73 36.02 3.33
N LEU A 33 4.34 35.04 4.15
CA LEU A 33 4.84 33.67 4.04
C LEU A 33 4.48 32.99 2.71
N VAL A 34 3.35 33.37 2.08
CA VAL A 34 2.95 32.81 0.77
C VAL A 34 3.92 33.25 -0.32
N ASP A 35 4.38 34.50 -0.27
CA ASP A 35 5.31 35.00 -1.27
C ASP A 35 6.70 34.34 -1.12
N ASP A 36 7.15 34.10 0.12
CA ASP A 36 8.38 33.33 0.41
C ASP A 36 8.27 31.86 -0.04
N LEU A 37 7.17 31.18 0.32
CA LEU A 37 6.89 29.80 -0.12
C LEU A 37 6.78 29.71 -1.64
N SER A 38 6.11 30.67 -2.29
CA SER A 38 6.00 30.72 -3.75
C SER A 38 7.37 30.87 -4.42
N ALA A 39 8.23 31.73 -3.90
CA ALA A 39 9.59 31.90 -4.41
C ALA A 39 10.41 30.62 -4.25
N MET A 40 10.34 29.96 -3.08
CA MET A 40 11.01 28.68 -2.83
C MET A 40 10.51 27.58 -3.77
N LEU A 41 9.19 27.47 -3.96
CA LEU A 41 8.58 26.50 -4.89
C LEU A 41 9.03 26.72 -6.32
N LYS A 42 9.11 27.98 -6.77
CA LYS A 42 9.61 28.32 -8.11
C LYS A 42 11.05 27.87 -8.29
N THR A 43 11.93 28.17 -7.33
CA THR A 43 13.33 27.75 -7.36
C THR A 43 13.46 26.21 -7.34
N ALA A 44 12.72 25.54 -6.45
CA ALA A 44 12.75 24.09 -6.34
C ALA A 44 12.28 23.40 -7.61
N TYR A 45 11.13 23.82 -8.16
CA TYR A 45 10.57 23.24 -9.37
C TYR A 45 11.47 23.48 -10.58
N SER A 46 12.11 24.65 -10.70
CA SER A 46 13.10 24.92 -11.75
C SER A 46 14.33 24.01 -11.63
N THR A 47 14.80 23.79 -10.40
CA THR A 47 15.95 22.92 -10.10
C THR A 47 15.65 21.45 -10.42
N LEU A 48 14.45 20.99 -10.06
CA LEU A 48 13.99 19.62 -10.33
C LEU A 48 13.82 19.38 -11.83
N THR A 49 13.18 20.32 -12.53
CA THR A 49 12.98 20.23 -13.98
C THR A 49 14.33 20.22 -14.72
N SER A 50 15.31 21.03 -14.27
CA SER A 50 16.65 21.05 -14.88
C SER A 50 17.49 19.80 -14.58
N LYS A 51 17.23 19.10 -13.47
CA LYS A 51 18.01 17.92 -13.06
C LYS A 51 17.47 16.61 -13.66
N PHE A 52 16.17 16.52 -13.90
CA PHE A 52 15.51 15.27 -14.29
C PHE A 52 14.93 15.27 -15.71
N ASP A 53 15.15 16.34 -16.50
CA ASP A 53 14.60 16.55 -17.86
C ASP A 53 13.08 16.28 -17.99
N SER A 54 12.37 16.30 -16.86
CA SER A 54 10.96 15.95 -16.75
C SER A 54 10.36 16.60 -15.49
N ALA A 55 9.03 16.75 -15.48
CA ALA A 55 8.33 17.26 -14.31
C ALA A 55 8.47 16.28 -13.13
N PRO A 56 8.64 16.76 -11.89
CA PRO A 56 8.73 15.89 -10.72
C PRO A 56 7.47 15.03 -10.59
N GLY A 57 7.64 13.82 -10.04
CA GLY A 57 6.53 12.88 -9.82
C GLY A 57 5.49 13.44 -8.85
N PHE A 58 4.27 12.89 -8.89
CA PHE A 58 3.15 13.37 -8.07
C PHE A 58 3.47 13.33 -6.57
N SER A 59 3.29 14.49 -5.94
CA SER A 59 3.38 14.71 -4.51
C SER A 59 2.25 15.63 -4.03
N SER A 60 1.81 15.40 -2.80
CA SER A 60 0.79 16.21 -2.13
C SER A 60 1.09 16.29 -0.65
N TRP A 61 1.10 17.51 -0.13
CA TRP A 61 1.51 17.83 1.23
C TRP A 61 0.53 18.79 1.89
N ARG A 62 -0.08 18.35 2.98
CA ARG A 62 -0.73 19.24 3.95
C ARG A 62 0.34 19.80 4.87
N PHE A 63 0.17 21.01 5.37
CA PHE A 63 1.11 21.56 6.34
C PHE A 63 0.46 22.57 7.26
N TRP A 64 1.12 22.80 8.39
CA TRP A 64 0.90 23.94 9.26
C TRP A 64 2.23 24.58 9.65
N SER A 65 2.20 25.88 9.92
CA SER A 65 3.37 26.68 10.26
C SER A 65 3.01 27.78 11.26
N LYS A 66 3.97 28.16 12.10
CA LYS A 66 3.84 29.29 13.02
C LYS A 66 3.76 30.59 12.24
N GLY A 67 2.69 31.36 12.46
CA GLY A 67 2.50 32.67 11.85
C GLY A 67 3.22 33.79 12.60
N SER A 68 3.22 34.99 12.01
CA SER A 68 3.80 36.19 12.65
C SER A 68 2.84 36.77 13.69
N GLY A 69 3.23 36.68 14.95
CA GLY A 69 2.49 37.24 16.09
C GLY A 69 1.83 36.19 16.98
N LYS A 70 1.24 36.67 18.08
CA LYS A 70 0.62 35.79 19.09
C LYS A 70 -0.59 35.07 18.50
N ASP A 71 -0.69 33.77 18.79
CA ASP A 71 -1.77 32.89 18.32
C ASP A 71 -1.94 32.86 16.79
N SER A 72 -0.93 33.28 16.02
CA SER A 72 -0.97 33.26 14.56
C SER A 72 -0.61 31.88 14.04
N LEU A 73 -1.52 31.27 13.28
CA LEU A 73 -1.33 29.98 12.65
C LEU A 73 -1.47 30.12 11.13
N ILE A 74 -0.66 29.36 10.43
CA ILE A 74 -0.75 29.17 8.98
C ILE A 74 -1.00 27.69 8.72
N CYS A 75 -1.93 27.36 7.84
CA CYS A 75 -2.13 26.00 7.36
C CYS A 75 -2.37 26.00 5.86
N GLY A 76 -1.92 24.95 5.16
CA GLY A 76 -2.05 24.90 3.72
C GLY A 76 -1.99 23.50 3.15
N ILE A 77 -2.22 23.43 1.84
CA ILE A 77 -1.87 22.28 1.01
C ILE A 77 -0.98 22.76 -0.14
N VAL A 78 0.03 21.97 -0.47
CA VAL A 78 0.78 22.11 -1.71
C VAL A 78 0.82 20.77 -2.42
N ARG A 79 0.55 20.77 -3.72
CA ARG A 79 0.50 19.53 -4.51
C ARG A 79 0.84 19.78 -5.95
N ASP A 80 1.18 18.71 -6.66
CA ASP A 80 1.30 18.76 -8.11
C ASP A 80 -0.05 18.98 -8.80
N SER A 81 -0.01 19.84 -9.82
CA SER A 81 -1.16 20.29 -10.60
C SER A 81 -0.70 20.75 -12.00
N SER A 82 -1.65 21.11 -12.85
CA SER A 82 -1.40 21.67 -14.18
C SER A 82 -2.43 22.73 -14.54
N ASP A 83 -2.08 23.60 -15.49
CA ASP A 83 -3.08 24.50 -16.09
C ASP A 83 -3.98 23.74 -17.07
N LYS A 84 -4.95 24.45 -17.65
CA LYS A 84 -5.86 23.92 -18.69
C LYS A 84 -5.13 23.36 -19.92
N MET A 85 -3.87 23.79 -20.16
CA MET A 85 -3.04 23.31 -21.26
C MET A 85 -2.19 22.09 -20.87
N GLY A 86 -2.30 21.59 -19.63
CA GLY A 86 -1.53 20.46 -19.13
C GLY A 86 -0.09 20.81 -18.75
N ARG A 87 0.28 22.09 -18.70
CA ARG A 87 1.63 22.50 -18.30
C ARG A 87 1.75 22.36 -16.77
N PRO A 88 2.67 21.53 -16.26
CA PRO A 88 2.69 21.18 -14.84
C PRO A 88 3.35 22.29 -14.01
N TYR A 89 2.76 22.58 -12.86
CA TYR A 89 3.31 23.45 -11.82
C TYR A 89 2.49 23.25 -10.54
N PRO A 90 3.10 23.28 -9.34
CA PRO A 90 2.37 23.05 -8.10
C PRO A 90 1.22 24.03 -7.87
N PHE A 91 0.16 23.56 -7.22
CA PHE A 91 -0.92 24.39 -6.71
C PHE A 91 -0.85 24.44 -5.19
N LEU A 92 -0.88 25.66 -4.65
CA LEU A 92 -0.74 25.98 -3.24
C LEU A 92 -1.99 26.70 -2.76
N ILE A 93 -2.62 26.20 -1.70
CA ILE A 93 -3.69 26.91 -0.98
C ILE A 93 -3.23 27.11 0.46
N ILE A 94 -3.27 28.35 0.95
CA ILE A 94 -2.82 28.73 2.28
C ILE A 94 -3.91 29.54 2.99
N GLY A 95 -4.21 29.15 4.22
CA GLY A 95 -4.95 29.95 5.19
C GLY A 95 -4.02 30.52 6.27
N SER A 96 -4.20 31.78 6.64
CA SER A 96 -3.53 32.39 7.78
C SER A 96 -4.54 33.15 8.63
N GLY A 97 -4.49 32.96 9.95
CA GLY A 97 -5.35 33.65 10.89
C GLY A 97 -4.94 33.43 12.33
N GLN A 98 -5.76 33.94 13.26
CA GLN A 98 -5.59 33.70 14.68
C GLN A 98 -6.33 32.43 15.12
N LEU A 99 -5.66 31.58 15.89
CA LEU A 99 -6.24 30.40 16.54
C LEU A 99 -5.78 30.34 17.99
N LYS A 100 -6.64 30.74 18.91
CA LYS A 100 -6.27 30.89 20.32
C LYS A 100 -5.71 29.58 20.93
N ASP A 101 -4.61 29.67 21.67
CA ASP A 101 -3.99 28.58 22.44
C ASP A 101 -3.43 27.44 21.57
N TRP A 102 -3.29 27.63 20.25
CA TRP A 102 -2.80 26.60 19.34
C TRP A 102 -1.38 26.12 19.69
N GLU A 103 -0.51 27.00 20.18
CA GLU A 103 0.87 26.67 20.56
C GLU A 103 0.92 25.70 21.75
N LEU A 104 -0.12 25.67 22.59
CA LEU A 104 -0.24 24.72 23.71
C LEU A 104 -0.83 23.38 23.29
N GLN A 105 -1.60 23.38 22.20
CA GLN A 105 -2.39 22.24 21.71
C GLN A 105 -1.97 21.85 20.28
N TRP A 106 -0.72 22.12 19.91
CA TRP A 106 -0.27 22.00 18.52
C TRP A 106 -0.31 20.55 18.02
N ASP A 107 -0.24 19.59 18.93
CA ASP A 107 -0.39 18.17 18.68
C ASP A 107 -1.81 17.77 18.23
N LEU A 108 -2.81 18.62 18.48
CA LEU A 108 -4.19 18.46 18.04
C LEU A 108 -4.49 19.16 16.71
N LEU A 109 -3.52 19.88 16.14
CA LEU A 109 -3.68 20.55 14.84
C LEU A 109 -4.10 19.63 13.70
N PRO A 110 -3.68 18.34 13.63
CA PRO A 110 -4.18 17.45 12.60
C PRO A 110 -5.71 17.35 12.56
N PHE A 111 -6.37 17.39 13.72
CA PHE A 111 -7.83 17.38 13.86
C PHE A 111 -8.43 18.77 13.67
N ALA A 112 -7.81 19.80 14.23
CA ALA A 112 -8.27 21.18 14.11
C ALA A 112 -8.30 21.66 12.65
N CYS A 113 -7.30 21.27 11.85
CA CYS A 113 -7.15 21.65 10.45
C CYS A 113 -7.87 20.70 9.48
N GLU A 114 -8.39 19.56 9.92
CA GLU A 114 -8.93 18.50 9.05
C GLU A 114 -10.01 19.01 8.10
N ASN A 115 -11.04 19.68 8.62
CA ASN A 115 -12.12 20.23 7.80
C ASN A 115 -11.61 21.27 6.79
N THR A 116 -10.64 22.09 7.19
CA THR A 116 -10.01 23.10 6.32
C THR A 116 -9.19 22.44 5.22
N TRP A 117 -8.38 21.42 5.55
CA TRP A 117 -7.60 20.67 4.57
C TRP A 117 -8.47 19.87 3.60
N CYS A 118 -9.58 19.28 4.06
CA CYS A 118 -10.55 18.62 3.17
C CYS A 118 -11.13 19.60 2.13
N GLN A 119 -11.41 20.84 2.54
CA GLN A 119 -11.83 21.89 1.61
C GLN A 119 -10.70 22.28 0.66
N PHE A 120 -9.45 22.42 1.14
CA PHE A 120 -8.31 22.69 0.25
C PHE A 120 -8.10 21.57 -0.78
N GLU A 121 -8.23 20.31 -0.38
CA GLU A 121 -8.12 19.17 -1.29
C GLU A 121 -9.20 19.18 -2.36
N TYR A 122 -10.44 19.43 -1.97
CA TYR A 122 -11.56 19.60 -2.89
C TYR A 122 -11.28 20.70 -3.92
N LEU A 123 -10.92 21.90 -3.46
CA LEU A 123 -10.60 23.03 -4.35
C LEU A 123 -9.41 22.75 -5.27
N SER A 124 -8.47 21.92 -4.84
CA SER A 124 -7.26 21.60 -5.60
C SER A 124 -7.47 20.52 -6.67
N THR A 125 -8.55 19.75 -6.60
CA THR A 125 -8.83 18.59 -7.48
C THR A 125 -10.05 18.77 -8.37
N GLN A 126 -10.97 19.64 -7.98
CA GLN A 126 -12.24 19.78 -8.68
C GLN A 126 -12.08 20.55 -10.00
N ASN A 127 -12.80 20.10 -11.02
CA ASN A 127 -12.94 20.85 -12.25
C ASN A 127 -13.99 21.95 -12.07
N PHE A 128 -13.54 23.20 -12.05
CA PHE A 128 -14.41 24.38 -12.04
C PHE A 128 -14.72 24.86 -13.46
N ASP A 129 -15.90 25.44 -13.65
CA ASP A 129 -16.32 26.01 -14.93
C ASP A 129 -15.54 27.30 -15.26
N ASN A 130 -15.25 28.10 -14.23
CA ASN A 130 -14.54 29.37 -14.35
C ASN A 130 -13.77 29.70 -13.06
N VAL A 131 -12.80 30.62 -13.17
CA VAL A 131 -11.93 31.05 -12.07
C VAL A 131 -12.72 31.74 -10.94
N LYS A 132 -13.82 32.46 -11.27
CA LYS A 132 -14.63 33.16 -10.26
C LYS A 132 -15.26 32.20 -9.27
N LYS A 133 -15.75 31.06 -9.73
CA LYS A 133 -16.31 30.00 -8.87
C LYS A 133 -15.26 29.46 -7.90
N LEU A 134 -14.03 29.27 -8.35
CA LEU A 134 -12.91 28.89 -7.47
C LEU A 134 -12.60 29.98 -6.44
N GLU A 135 -12.67 31.26 -6.81
CA GLU A 135 -12.48 32.39 -5.90
C GLU A 135 -13.60 32.51 -4.85
N GLU A 136 -14.86 32.31 -5.25
CA GLU A 136 -16.02 32.27 -4.37
C GLU A 136 -15.92 31.13 -3.35
N GLU A 137 -15.53 29.93 -3.79
CA GLU A 137 -15.34 28.78 -2.92
C GLU A 137 -14.08 28.90 -2.04
N LEU A 138 -13.03 29.60 -2.51
CA LEU A 138 -11.87 29.96 -1.68
C LEU A 138 -12.27 30.91 -0.53
N ALA A 139 -13.24 31.79 -0.77
CA ALA A 139 -13.77 32.70 0.25
C ALA A 139 -14.73 32.02 1.24
N SER A 140 -15.33 30.87 0.87
CA SER A 140 -16.27 30.11 1.70
C SER A 140 -15.59 29.16 2.70
N ILE A 141 -14.25 29.05 2.64
CA ILE A 141 -13.48 28.10 3.45
C ILE A 141 -13.67 28.33 4.94
N ARG A 142 -14.05 27.25 5.64
CA ARG A 142 -14.10 27.25 7.10
C ARG A 142 -12.68 27.17 7.71
N PRO A 143 -12.31 28.07 8.62
CA PRO A 143 -11.00 28.06 9.27
C PRO A 143 -10.85 26.87 10.24
N PRO A 144 -9.62 26.57 10.67
CA PRO A 144 -9.37 25.54 11.67
C PRO A 144 -10.18 25.73 12.95
N SER A 145 -10.67 24.63 13.52
CA SER A 145 -11.51 24.66 14.72
C SER A 145 -10.67 24.77 16.00
N GLY A 146 -10.98 25.75 16.85
CA GLY A 146 -10.39 25.91 18.19
C GLY A 146 -11.08 25.08 19.30
N GLN A 147 -11.89 24.07 18.96
CA GLN A 147 -12.57 23.20 19.92
C GLN A 147 -11.61 22.15 20.50
N TRP A 148 -10.61 22.60 21.27
CA TRP A 148 -9.53 21.76 21.78
C TRP A 148 -9.99 20.58 22.63
N SER A 149 -11.07 20.73 23.39
CA SER A 149 -11.67 19.64 24.18
C SER A 149 -12.18 18.51 23.28
N GLU A 150 -12.93 18.86 22.23
CA GLU A 150 -13.46 17.91 21.25
C GLU A 150 -12.33 17.24 20.47
N HIS A 151 -11.33 17.99 20.02
CA HIS A 151 -10.15 17.42 19.35
C HIS A 151 -9.35 16.51 20.26
N SER A 152 -9.24 16.85 21.55
CA SER A 152 -8.59 15.98 22.51
C SER A 152 -9.41 14.72 22.80
N GLU A 153 -10.73 14.79 22.83
CA GLU A 153 -11.62 13.63 22.98
C GLU A 153 -11.56 12.74 21.74
N ARG A 154 -11.61 13.33 20.54
CA ARG A 154 -11.42 12.64 19.26
C ARG A 154 -10.06 11.98 19.18
N ARG A 155 -9.01 12.69 19.59
CA ARG A 155 -7.69 12.08 19.73
C ARG A 155 -7.73 10.98 20.76
N LYS A 156 -8.38 11.13 21.92
CA LYS A 156 -8.48 10.06 22.92
C LYS A 156 -9.27 8.86 22.40
N SER A 157 -10.27 9.04 21.54
CA SER A 157 -11.00 7.92 20.94
C SER A 157 -10.20 7.23 19.83
N LEU A 158 -9.38 7.98 19.08
CA LEU A 158 -8.45 7.44 18.09
C LEU A 158 -7.17 6.85 18.71
N ASN A 159 -6.69 7.49 19.78
CA ASN A 159 -5.56 7.13 20.63
C ASN A 159 -6.07 6.49 21.93
N GLN A 160 -7.19 5.77 21.90
CA GLN A 160 -7.61 4.89 23.01
C GLN A 160 -6.73 3.63 23.01
N ILE A 161 -5.43 3.90 22.91
CA ILE A 161 -4.28 3.03 23.02
C ILE A 161 -4.32 2.54 24.47
N GLY A 162 -4.53 1.24 24.64
CA GLY A 162 -4.77 0.63 25.96
C GLY A 162 -6.23 0.74 26.44
N SER A 163 -7.20 0.78 25.52
CA SER A 163 -8.61 0.54 25.83
C SER A 163 -9.03 -0.88 25.41
N PRO A 164 -9.93 -1.52 26.16
CA PRO A 164 -10.61 -2.78 25.80
C PRO A 164 -11.07 -3.01 24.36
N LEU A 165 -11.43 -1.92 23.70
CA LEU A 165 -12.12 -1.89 22.41
C LEU A 165 -11.15 -1.61 21.26
N ASP A 166 -9.87 -1.47 21.58
CA ASP A 166 -8.82 -1.17 20.62
C ASP A 166 -8.54 -2.39 19.73
N PRO A 167 -8.81 -2.31 18.40
CA PRO A 167 -8.36 -3.33 17.46
C PRO A 167 -6.83 -3.38 17.36
N PHE A 168 -6.10 -2.40 17.90
CA PHE A 168 -4.65 -2.25 17.80
C PHE A 168 -3.97 -2.18 19.17
N ALA A 169 -4.49 -2.92 20.17
CA ALA A 169 -3.84 -3.13 21.48
C ALA A 169 -2.52 -3.94 21.39
N SER A 170 -1.78 -3.79 20.30
CA SER A 170 -0.40 -4.17 20.06
C SER A 170 0.09 -3.22 18.99
N PHE A 171 1.16 -2.42 19.15
CA PHE A 171 1.91 -1.94 17.99
C PHE A 171 3.15 -1.13 18.35
N LEU A 172 3.18 -0.42 19.47
CA LEU A 172 4.25 0.54 19.72
C LEU A 172 4.93 0.19 21.04
N ASP A 173 6.21 -0.18 20.98
CA ASP A 173 7.09 -0.01 22.13
C ASP A 173 7.20 1.50 22.37
N LEU A 174 6.21 2.07 23.05
CA LEU A 174 6.11 3.50 23.31
C LEU A 174 7.38 3.99 23.99
N LYS A 175 7.99 3.17 24.84
CA LYS A 175 9.26 3.48 25.48
C LYS A 175 10.36 3.65 24.44
N LYS A 176 10.53 2.70 23.52
CA LYS A 176 11.51 2.78 22.43
C LYS A 176 11.24 3.94 21.47
N LEU A 177 9.98 4.22 21.13
CA LEU A 177 9.64 5.38 20.29
C LEU A 177 9.90 6.69 21.02
N THR A 178 9.58 6.78 22.32
CA THR A 178 9.93 7.93 23.15
C THR A 178 11.45 8.09 23.24
N GLU A 179 12.23 7.01 23.35
CA GLU A 179 13.70 7.05 23.28
C GLU A 179 14.20 7.56 21.91
N GLN A 180 13.61 7.10 20.80
CA GLN A 180 13.91 7.60 19.46
C GLN A 180 13.63 9.10 19.34
N VAL A 181 12.47 9.55 19.82
CA VAL A 181 12.10 10.97 19.83
C VAL A 181 13.05 11.76 20.72
N ALA A 182 13.41 11.25 21.90
CA ALA A 182 14.36 11.90 22.79
C ALA A 182 15.73 12.10 22.12
N GLY A 183 16.16 11.14 21.28
CA GLY A 183 17.35 11.24 20.45
C GLY A 183 17.31 12.34 19.38
N LEU A 184 16.12 12.86 19.04
CA LEU A 184 15.95 14.00 18.12
C LEU A 184 16.06 15.37 18.82
N SER A 185 16.24 15.38 20.14
CA SER A 185 16.37 16.64 20.90
C SER A 185 17.52 17.49 20.36
N GLY A 186 17.22 18.77 20.08
CA GLY A 186 18.18 19.73 19.52
C GLY A 186 18.39 19.66 18.01
N GLN A 187 17.77 18.71 17.30
CA GLN A 187 17.83 18.67 15.83
C GLN A 187 16.99 19.80 15.21
N LYS A 188 17.46 20.33 14.07
CA LYS A 188 16.79 21.41 13.34
C LYS A 188 15.64 20.92 12.46
N GLU A 189 15.65 19.64 12.11
CA GLU A 189 14.66 18.97 11.28
C GLU A 189 14.66 17.48 11.60
N TYR A 190 13.52 16.83 11.41
CA TYR A 190 13.39 15.39 11.57
C TYR A 190 12.31 14.84 10.64
N PHE A 191 12.54 13.61 10.19
CA PHE A 191 11.76 12.92 9.16
C PHE A 191 11.17 11.64 9.73
N VAL A 192 9.87 11.47 9.55
CA VAL A 192 9.13 10.30 9.99
C VAL A 192 8.49 9.62 8.80
N SER A 193 8.75 8.33 8.60
CA SER A 193 8.00 7.53 7.64
C SER A 193 6.67 7.08 8.24
N LEU A 194 5.58 7.30 7.48
CA LEU A 194 4.22 6.90 7.85
C LEU A 194 3.77 5.59 7.18
N ASP A 195 4.59 4.97 6.31
CA ASP A 195 4.26 3.73 5.59
C ASP A 195 4.86 2.47 6.17
N ARG A 196 5.81 2.60 7.10
CA ARG A 196 6.47 1.46 7.73
C ARG A 196 5.60 0.78 8.79
N GLY A 197 4.27 0.77 8.64
CA GLY A 197 3.32 0.13 9.54
C GLY A 197 2.02 -0.25 8.81
N PRO A 198 1.27 -1.28 9.25
CA PRO A 198 0.09 -1.78 8.57
C PRO A 198 -1.17 -0.94 8.82
N CYS A 199 -1.03 0.24 9.43
CA CYS A 199 -2.12 1.20 9.57
C CYS A 199 -2.51 1.74 8.19
N ARG A 200 -3.67 1.31 7.69
CA ARG A 200 -4.28 1.83 6.46
C ARG A 200 -4.70 3.29 6.61
N ASP A 201 -5.11 3.70 7.81
CA ASP A 201 -5.43 5.09 8.11
C ASP A 201 -4.19 5.85 8.61
N LYS A 202 -3.76 6.84 7.82
CA LYS A 202 -2.57 7.66 8.11
C LYS A 202 -2.81 8.71 9.20
N ILE A 203 -4.06 9.00 9.58
CA ILE A 203 -4.32 9.97 10.67
C ILE A 203 -3.83 9.45 12.03
N LEU A 204 -3.86 8.13 12.22
CA LEU A 204 -3.42 7.47 13.45
C LEU A 204 -1.91 7.67 13.71
N PRO A 205 -0.99 7.29 12.79
CA PRO A 205 0.43 7.54 13.00
C PRO A 205 0.74 9.03 13.06
N VAL A 206 0.04 9.88 12.29
CA VAL A 206 0.21 11.34 12.39
C VAL A 206 -0.13 11.85 13.80
N SER A 207 -1.28 11.44 14.35
CA SER A 207 -1.71 11.80 15.71
C SER A 207 -0.71 11.34 16.78
N LEU A 208 -0.23 10.10 16.68
CA LEU A 208 0.75 9.53 17.59
C LEU A 208 2.05 10.36 17.60
N TRP A 209 2.65 10.59 16.43
CA TRP A 209 3.93 11.28 16.34
C TRP A 209 3.83 12.72 16.85
N HIS A 210 2.74 13.44 16.55
CA HIS A 210 2.47 14.75 17.13
C HIS A 210 2.42 14.72 18.67
N TYR A 211 1.74 13.72 19.24
CA TYR A 211 1.70 13.53 20.69
C TYR A 211 3.10 13.27 21.28
N LEU A 212 3.84 12.31 20.71
CA LEU A 212 5.17 11.95 21.19
C LEU A 212 6.16 13.12 21.13
N PHE A 213 6.14 13.88 20.03
CA PHE A 213 6.97 15.07 19.89
C PHE A 213 6.63 16.14 20.93
N ARG A 214 5.34 16.41 21.17
CA ARG A 214 4.94 17.37 22.21
C ARG A 214 5.37 16.90 23.61
N ASP A 215 5.10 15.65 23.94
CA ASP A 215 5.36 15.09 25.26
C ASP A 215 6.87 15.04 25.58
N THR A 216 7.67 14.64 24.58
CA THR A 216 9.10 14.38 24.75
C THR A 216 9.97 15.62 24.47
N LEU A 217 9.77 16.30 23.34
CA LEU A 217 10.64 17.42 22.92
C LEU A 217 10.23 18.75 23.58
N LYS A 218 8.95 18.91 23.93
CA LYS A 218 8.37 20.12 24.57
C LYS A 218 8.60 21.45 23.82
N SER A 219 9.15 21.40 22.60
CA SER A 219 9.30 22.53 21.69
C SER A 219 8.23 22.48 20.61
N VAL A 220 7.69 23.63 20.21
CA VAL A 220 6.76 23.73 19.08
C VAL A 220 7.56 23.84 17.78
N PRO A 221 7.37 22.94 16.79
CA PRO A 221 7.98 23.07 15.48
C PRO A 221 7.58 24.37 14.77
N GLN A 222 8.48 24.90 13.93
CA GLN A 222 8.17 26.07 13.09
C GLN A 222 7.22 25.70 11.95
N THR A 223 7.45 24.58 11.29
CA THR A 223 6.61 24.07 10.21
C THR A 223 6.57 22.55 10.22
N VAL A 224 5.39 21.97 9.99
CA VAL A 224 5.23 20.52 9.82
C VAL A 224 4.49 20.23 8.53
N PHE A 225 5.06 19.36 7.70
CA PHE A 225 4.47 18.82 6.48
C PHE A 225 4.00 17.37 6.70
N LEU A 226 2.85 17.03 6.13
CA LEU A 226 2.16 15.75 6.22
C LEU A 226 1.72 15.34 4.81
N GLY A 227 2.30 14.28 4.26
CA GLY A 227 1.99 13.87 2.90
C GLY A 227 3.17 13.19 2.22
N GLY A 228 3.19 13.21 0.89
CA GLY A 228 4.21 12.53 0.11
C GLY A 228 3.66 12.11 -1.25
N THR A 229 4.02 10.92 -1.71
CA THR A 229 3.56 10.33 -2.98
C THR A 229 2.41 9.34 -2.73
N LEU A 230 1.92 8.69 -3.79
CA LEU A 230 0.94 7.61 -3.68
C LEU A 230 1.48 6.37 -2.96
N GLU A 231 2.80 6.19 -2.96
CA GLU A 231 3.47 5.01 -2.40
C GLU A 231 4.09 5.30 -1.04
N ASN A 232 4.58 6.54 -0.83
CA ASN A 232 5.28 6.90 0.39
C ASN A 232 4.73 8.20 1.01
N ALA A 233 4.20 8.11 2.23
CA ALA A 233 3.79 9.18 3.11
C ALA A 233 4.79 9.42 4.26
N PHE A 234 5.01 10.69 4.56
CA PHE A 234 5.93 11.17 5.58
C PHE A 234 5.30 12.27 6.44
N LEU A 235 5.82 12.39 7.66
CA LEU A 235 5.71 13.59 8.47
C LEU A 235 7.11 14.21 8.56
N ILE A 236 7.21 15.48 8.18
CA ILE A 236 8.46 16.24 8.21
C ILE A 236 8.26 17.45 9.10
N ALA A 237 9.11 17.63 10.11
CA ALA A 237 9.04 18.78 10.98
C ALA A 237 10.34 19.58 10.92
N PHE A 238 10.20 20.89 10.81
CA PHE A 238 11.30 21.84 10.82
C PHE A 238 11.19 22.71 12.06
N ASN A 239 12.26 22.74 12.88
CA ASN A 239 12.42 23.65 14.03
C ASN A 239 13.08 24.98 13.63
N ARG A 240 13.27 25.20 12.33
CA ARG A 240 13.90 26.37 11.72
C ARG A 240 13.01 26.95 10.62
N ILE A 241 13.33 28.16 10.18
CA ILE A 241 12.74 28.75 8.97
C ILE A 241 13.10 27.88 7.77
N LEU A 242 12.13 27.73 6.85
CA LEU A 242 12.30 26.98 5.62
C LEU A 242 13.33 27.63 4.70
N LYS A 243 14.09 26.79 4.01
CA LYS A 243 15.08 27.14 2.99
C LYS A 243 14.59 26.66 1.62
N PRO A 244 15.09 27.25 0.51
CA PRO A 244 14.76 26.77 -0.84
C PRO A 244 15.07 25.28 -1.07
N GLU A 245 16.09 24.76 -0.39
CA GLU A 245 16.49 23.33 -0.43
C GLU A 245 15.39 22.41 0.13
N ASP A 246 14.64 22.86 1.13
CA ASP A 246 13.58 22.07 1.76
C ASP A 246 12.42 21.85 0.78
N ALA A 247 12.15 22.83 -0.08
CA ALA A 247 11.17 22.69 -1.14
C ALA A 247 11.62 21.69 -2.22
N VAL A 248 12.92 21.55 -2.50
CA VAL A 248 13.43 20.46 -3.36
C VAL A 248 13.20 19.11 -2.69
N GLN A 249 13.40 19.04 -1.37
CA GLN A 249 13.22 17.83 -0.59
C GLN A 249 11.77 17.31 -0.63
N LEU A 250 10.78 18.21 -0.50
CA LEU A 250 9.35 17.85 -0.58
C LEU A 250 8.94 17.17 -1.89
N TRP A 251 9.61 17.43 -3.01
CA TRP A 251 9.36 16.76 -4.31
C TRP A 251 10.39 15.67 -4.63
N SER A 252 11.40 15.49 -3.77
CA SER A 252 12.42 14.44 -3.87
C SER A 252 12.09 13.23 -2.99
N VAL A 253 10.81 13.02 -2.67
CA VAL A 253 10.33 11.86 -1.89
C VAL A 253 10.78 10.51 -2.47
N PRO A 254 10.83 10.30 -3.80
CA PRO A 254 11.38 9.07 -4.37
C PRO A 254 12.88 8.85 -4.05
N LEU A 255 13.60 9.88 -3.60
CA LEU A 255 14.98 9.86 -3.15
C LEU A 255 15.10 9.87 -1.61
N ALA A 256 14.00 9.69 -0.86
CA ALA A 256 13.97 9.76 0.61
C ALA A 256 14.93 8.76 1.30
N ALA A 257 15.40 7.72 0.61
CA ALA A 257 16.49 6.86 1.10
C ALA A 257 17.80 7.61 1.40
N SER A 258 17.97 8.83 0.87
CA SER A 258 19.09 9.73 1.16
C SER A 258 18.89 10.62 2.38
N TRP A 259 17.69 10.68 2.96
CA TRP A 259 17.43 11.49 4.14
C TRP A 259 18.02 10.78 5.36
N GLN A 260 18.92 11.48 6.05
CA GLN A 260 19.52 10.96 7.27
C GLN A 260 18.47 10.92 8.40
N ASN A 261 18.56 9.91 9.26
CA ASN A 261 17.76 9.80 10.50
C ASN A 261 16.23 9.70 10.30
N ILE A 262 15.75 9.04 9.24
CA ILE A 262 14.32 8.70 9.15
C ILE A 262 13.98 7.71 10.27
N ILE A 263 13.04 8.09 11.12
CA ILE A 263 12.40 7.20 12.09
C ILE A 263 11.02 6.76 11.58
N GLY A 264 10.48 5.66 12.08
CA GLY A 264 9.18 5.17 11.62
C GLY A 264 8.62 4.08 12.52
N THR A 265 7.46 3.57 12.14
CA THR A 265 6.78 2.49 12.88
C THR A 265 7.31 1.10 12.50
N GLU A 266 8.58 0.96 12.10
CA GLU A 266 9.12 -0.28 11.52
C GLU A 266 9.13 -1.52 12.43
N TYR A 267 8.84 -1.36 13.72
CA TYR A 267 8.80 -2.46 14.72
C TYR A 267 7.40 -2.84 15.16
N SER A 268 6.42 -2.46 14.36
CA SER A 268 5.06 -2.40 14.81
C SER A 268 4.29 -3.57 14.16
N MET A 269 3.58 -4.40 14.95
CA MET A 269 2.87 -5.62 14.50
C MET A 269 1.41 -5.72 15.02
N ASP A 270 0.48 -6.18 14.15
CA ASP A 270 -0.97 -6.19 14.42
C ASP A 270 -1.40 -7.52 15.00
N ILE A 271 -1.36 -7.65 16.32
CA ILE A 271 -1.79 -8.86 17.00
C ILE A 271 -3.26 -9.17 16.68
N SER A 272 -4.11 -8.19 16.35
CA SER A 272 -5.51 -8.47 16.00
C SER A 272 -5.69 -9.13 14.65
N THR A 273 -4.73 -8.93 13.73
CA THR A 273 -4.77 -9.59 12.41
C THR A 273 -4.07 -10.93 12.42
N LEU A 274 -3.23 -11.25 13.43
CA LEU A 274 -2.51 -12.51 13.48
C LEU A 274 -3.43 -13.74 13.46
N GLY A 275 -4.63 -13.65 14.04
CA GLY A 275 -5.64 -14.71 13.98
C GLY A 275 -6.41 -14.76 12.65
N LYS A 276 -6.36 -13.70 11.83
CA LYS A 276 -7.19 -13.51 10.63
C LYS A 276 -6.41 -13.59 9.33
N GLU A 277 -5.17 -13.14 9.27
CA GLU A 277 -4.43 -13.05 8.03
C GLU A 277 -3.63 -14.34 7.77
N PRO A 278 -3.72 -14.93 6.56
CA PRO A 278 -2.90 -16.08 6.20
C PRO A 278 -1.42 -15.69 6.11
N ILE A 279 -0.51 -16.65 6.35
CA ILE A 279 0.94 -16.40 6.20
C ILE A 279 1.32 -16.20 4.73
N SER A 280 0.76 -16.99 3.81
CA SER A 280 0.85 -16.78 2.37
C SER A 280 -0.36 -17.36 1.66
N ALA A 281 -0.57 -16.98 0.39
CA ALA A 281 -1.68 -17.49 -0.43
C ALA A 281 -1.57 -19.01 -0.65
N ASP A 282 -0.37 -19.51 -0.87
CA ASP A 282 -0.12 -20.94 -1.15
C ASP A 282 -0.08 -21.80 0.13
N ARG A 283 0.29 -21.21 1.27
CA ARG A 283 0.37 -21.90 2.57
C ARG A 283 -0.24 -21.02 3.68
N PRO A 284 -1.58 -21.02 3.82
CA PRO A 284 -2.28 -20.15 4.76
C PRO A 284 -1.81 -20.27 6.22
N CYS A 285 -1.46 -21.48 6.66
CA CYS A 285 -0.97 -21.77 8.02
C CYS A 285 0.56 -21.84 8.15
N GLY A 286 1.31 -21.58 7.07
CA GLY A 286 2.77 -21.63 7.09
C GLY A 286 3.34 -23.05 7.22
N SER A 287 4.29 -23.24 8.13
CA SER A 287 4.99 -24.52 8.35
C SER A 287 5.10 -24.88 9.83
N ASP A 288 5.39 -26.15 10.15
CA ASP A 288 5.56 -26.60 11.53
C ASP A 288 6.85 -26.03 12.14
N VAL A 289 6.74 -25.30 13.25
CA VAL A 289 7.84 -24.53 13.87
C VAL A 289 8.55 -25.27 15.02
N ARG A 290 8.25 -26.54 15.27
CA ARG A 290 8.84 -27.29 16.41
C ARG A 290 10.37 -27.32 16.42
N TYR A 291 11.00 -27.24 15.25
CA TYR A 291 12.46 -27.23 15.09
C TYR A 291 13.02 -25.84 14.73
N ASP A 292 12.18 -24.80 14.71
CA ASP A 292 12.61 -23.43 14.42
C ASP A 292 13.33 -22.80 15.62
N ALA A 293 14.40 -22.04 15.35
CA ALA A 293 15.23 -21.42 16.38
C ALA A 293 14.45 -20.39 17.23
N GLU A 294 13.53 -19.62 16.64
CA GLU A 294 12.72 -18.64 17.38
C GLU A 294 11.71 -19.35 18.29
N PHE A 295 11.16 -20.49 17.84
CA PHE A 295 10.29 -21.30 18.68
C PHE A 295 11.04 -21.89 19.88
N GLN A 296 12.30 -22.33 19.69
CA GLN A 296 13.15 -22.77 20.81
C GLN A 296 13.43 -21.64 21.80
N ILE A 297 13.70 -20.42 21.32
CA ILE A 297 13.92 -19.25 22.19
C ILE A 297 12.65 -18.93 22.99
N LEU A 298 11.48 -18.98 22.34
CA LEU A 298 10.18 -18.79 22.98
C LEU A 298 9.93 -19.87 24.05
N GLN A 299 10.14 -21.14 23.70
CA GLN A 299 9.92 -22.27 24.60
C GLN A 299 10.85 -22.23 25.81
N ASN A 300 12.15 -21.95 25.61
CA ASN A 300 13.12 -21.80 26.69
C ASN A 300 12.73 -20.69 27.69
N GLU A 301 12.05 -19.64 27.21
CA GLU A 301 11.56 -18.56 28.10
C GLU A 301 10.35 -19.01 28.92
N ILE A 302 9.44 -19.79 28.32
CA ILE A 302 8.28 -20.38 29.00
C ILE A 302 8.70 -21.46 30.00
N ASP A 303 9.70 -22.28 29.67
CA ASP A 303 10.19 -23.38 30.51
C ASP A 303 10.75 -22.91 31.85
N LYS A 304 11.16 -21.64 31.95
CA LYS A 304 11.55 -21.00 33.22
C LYS A 304 10.43 -21.02 34.26
N LEU A 305 9.16 -21.09 33.86
CA LEU A 305 8.02 -21.24 34.77
C LEU A 305 8.05 -22.56 35.57
N SER A 306 8.78 -23.57 35.08
CA SER A 306 8.88 -24.89 35.68
C SER A 306 10.12 -25.05 36.56
N LEU A 307 11.05 -24.08 36.56
CA LEU A 307 12.31 -24.15 37.30
C LEU A 307 12.16 -23.61 38.74
N PRO A 308 12.47 -24.40 39.79
CA PRO A 308 12.30 -23.99 41.19
C PRO A 308 13.34 -22.99 41.74
N SER A 309 14.18 -22.35 40.93
CA SER A 309 15.34 -21.57 41.42
C SER A 309 15.66 -20.32 40.60
N ALA A 310 16.35 -19.37 41.25
CA ALA A 310 16.53 -17.94 40.94
C ALA A 310 17.22 -17.53 39.62
N ASP A 311 17.23 -18.37 38.58
CA ASP A 311 17.72 -18.00 37.24
C ASP A 311 16.61 -17.35 36.40
N GLY A 312 16.26 -16.13 36.79
CA GLY A 312 15.55 -15.15 35.97
C GLY A 312 14.03 -15.30 35.97
N LEU A 313 13.35 -14.24 36.43
CA LEU A 313 11.93 -14.02 36.17
C LEU A 313 11.64 -14.17 34.66
N VAL A 314 10.50 -14.77 34.31
CA VAL A 314 10.06 -14.88 32.91
C VAL A 314 9.95 -13.50 32.29
N ASN A 315 10.62 -13.30 31.16
CA ASN A 315 10.48 -12.07 30.40
C ASN A 315 9.26 -12.17 29.48
N TRP A 316 8.11 -11.72 29.98
CA TRP A 316 6.85 -11.74 29.23
C TRP A 316 6.87 -10.87 27.97
N GLU A 317 7.62 -9.77 27.94
CA GLU A 317 7.76 -8.94 26.72
C GLU A 317 8.49 -9.70 25.61
N LYS A 318 9.51 -10.48 25.97
CA LYS A 318 10.23 -11.35 25.04
C LYS A 318 9.31 -12.45 24.49
N VAL A 319 8.45 -13.03 25.33
CA VAL A 319 7.43 -14.01 24.91
C VAL A 319 6.45 -13.38 23.91
N VAL A 320 5.93 -12.18 24.20
CA VAL A 320 5.04 -11.44 23.27
C VAL A 320 5.71 -11.27 21.92
N ARG A 321 6.94 -10.74 21.89
CA ARG A 321 7.66 -10.48 20.62
C ARG A 321 7.82 -11.73 19.77
N PHE A 322 8.45 -12.78 20.31
CA PHE A 322 8.72 -13.99 19.52
C PHE A 322 7.45 -14.75 19.13
N ALA A 323 6.43 -14.78 20.00
CA ALA A 323 5.18 -15.43 19.65
C ALA A 323 4.43 -14.66 18.54
N SER A 324 4.42 -13.32 18.58
CA SER A 324 3.84 -12.51 17.51
C SER A 324 4.58 -12.69 16.18
N ASP A 325 5.92 -12.66 16.18
CA ASP A 325 6.73 -12.85 14.97
C ASP A 325 6.48 -14.21 14.29
N ILE A 326 6.41 -15.29 15.09
CA ILE A 326 6.11 -16.63 14.58
C ILE A 326 4.71 -16.68 13.95
N LEU A 327 3.69 -16.12 14.61
CA LEU A 327 2.31 -16.11 14.11
C LEU A 327 2.14 -15.23 12.86
N ALA A 328 2.94 -14.18 12.72
CA ALA A 328 2.90 -13.29 11.57
C ALA A 328 3.54 -13.92 10.32
N HIS A 329 4.69 -14.58 10.49
CA HIS A 329 5.57 -14.88 9.36
C HIS A 329 5.85 -16.36 9.14
N LYS A 330 5.66 -17.24 10.14
CA LYS A 330 6.17 -18.62 10.08
C LYS A 330 5.09 -19.69 10.21
N SER A 331 4.24 -19.60 11.22
CA SER A 331 3.27 -20.66 11.51
C SER A 331 2.03 -20.15 12.24
N LYS A 332 0.86 -20.61 11.81
CA LYS A 332 -0.37 -20.53 12.61
C LYS A 332 -0.38 -21.71 13.58
N ASP A 333 0.30 -21.56 14.71
CA ASP A 333 0.41 -22.59 15.75
C ASP A 333 -0.40 -22.20 17.00
N LEU A 334 -1.29 -23.11 17.44
CA LEU A 334 -2.18 -22.92 18.58
C LEU A 334 -1.41 -22.74 19.89
N LEU A 335 -0.31 -23.48 20.10
CA LEU A 335 0.47 -23.36 21.31
C LEU A 335 1.15 -21.98 21.39
N VAL A 336 1.67 -21.50 20.26
CA VAL A 336 2.28 -20.15 20.17
C VAL A 336 1.25 -19.06 20.44
N ALA A 337 0.04 -19.17 19.90
CA ALA A 337 -1.05 -18.25 20.19
C ALA A 337 -1.49 -18.26 21.66
N ILE A 338 -1.48 -19.43 22.29
CA ILE A 338 -1.75 -19.60 23.71
C ILE A 338 -0.67 -18.94 24.58
N TYR A 339 0.62 -19.11 24.23
CA TYR A 339 1.72 -18.42 24.90
C TYR A 339 1.59 -16.91 24.79
N LEU A 340 1.23 -16.42 23.60
CA LEU A 340 0.97 -14.99 23.36
C LEU A 340 -0.19 -14.48 24.23
N SER A 341 -1.31 -15.21 24.29
CA SER A 341 -2.49 -14.85 25.09
C SER A 341 -2.17 -14.69 26.58
N VAL A 342 -1.41 -15.63 27.16
CA VAL A 342 -0.97 -15.56 28.56
C VAL A 342 0.01 -14.40 28.77
N ALA A 343 0.99 -14.24 27.87
CA ALA A 343 1.97 -13.16 27.98
C ALA A 343 1.35 -11.77 27.86
N LEU A 344 0.33 -11.60 27.01
CA LEU A 344 -0.45 -10.38 26.92
C LEU A 344 -1.18 -10.09 28.23
N THR A 345 -1.70 -11.10 28.91
CA THR A 345 -2.37 -10.92 30.22
C THR A 345 -1.39 -10.43 31.29
N TYR A 346 -0.16 -10.96 31.34
CA TYR A 346 0.86 -10.47 32.28
C TYR A 346 1.38 -9.06 31.95
N THR A 347 1.53 -8.73 30.66
CA THR A 347 2.09 -7.44 30.22
C THR A 347 1.06 -6.32 30.17
N ARG A 348 -0.19 -6.64 29.81
CA ARG A 348 -1.26 -5.66 29.51
C ARG A 348 -2.53 -5.86 30.34
N LYS A 349 -2.53 -6.78 31.30
CA LYS A 349 -3.66 -7.00 32.24
C LYS A 349 -4.97 -7.31 31.48
N HIS A 350 -6.06 -6.62 31.82
CA HIS A 350 -7.40 -6.85 31.29
C HIS A 350 -7.52 -6.62 29.77
N ASP A 351 -6.73 -5.69 29.21
CA ASP A 351 -6.70 -5.46 27.77
C ASP A 351 -5.99 -6.59 27.03
N GLY A 352 -4.89 -7.06 27.62
CA GLY A 352 -4.16 -8.22 27.12
C GLY A 352 -4.97 -9.49 27.15
N LEU A 353 -5.79 -9.67 28.18
CA LEU A 353 -6.74 -10.77 28.29
C LEU A 353 -7.76 -10.75 27.13
N SER A 354 -8.41 -9.61 26.91
CA SER A 354 -9.38 -9.43 25.81
C SER A 354 -8.75 -9.74 24.45
N MET A 355 -7.57 -9.18 24.20
CA MET A 355 -6.83 -9.36 22.96
C MET A 355 -6.39 -10.82 22.75
N GLY A 356 -5.89 -11.46 23.81
CA GLY A 356 -5.43 -12.84 23.78
C GLY A 356 -6.57 -13.83 23.51
N ILE A 357 -7.74 -13.63 24.12
CA ILE A 357 -8.91 -14.50 23.89
C ILE A 357 -9.46 -14.29 22.47
N LYS A 358 -9.56 -13.04 22.02
CA LYS A 358 -10.00 -12.71 20.66
C LYS A 358 -9.08 -13.31 19.60
N LEU A 359 -7.76 -13.22 19.79
CA LEU A 359 -6.76 -13.85 18.92
C LEU A 359 -7.01 -15.35 18.80
N LEU A 360 -7.23 -16.04 19.93
CA LEU A 360 -7.49 -17.48 19.93
C LEU A 360 -8.78 -17.81 19.19
N MET A 361 -9.85 -17.05 19.42
CA MET A 361 -11.13 -17.17 18.71
C MET A 361 -10.94 -17.02 17.20
N ASP A 362 -10.33 -15.92 16.73
CA ASP A 362 -10.13 -15.64 15.31
C ASP A 362 -9.27 -16.73 14.64
N LEU A 363 -8.19 -17.17 15.31
CA LEU A 363 -7.31 -18.22 14.84
C LEU A 363 -8.02 -19.57 14.70
N MET A 364 -8.81 -19.94 15.72
CA MET A 364 -9.56 -21.19 15.75
C MET A 364 -10.68 -21.18 14.70
N GLU A 365 -11.40 -20.07 14.54
CA GLU A 365 -12.48 -19.98 13.56
C GLU A 365 -11.97 -20.13 12.12
N LYS A 366 -10.85 -19.47 11.79
CA LYS A 366 -10.37 -19.38 10.41
C LYS A 366 -9.44 -20.51 9.99
N PHE A 367 -8.59 -21.00 10.89
CA PHE A 367 -7.48 -21.88 10.52
C PHE A 367 -7.56 -23.29 11.14
N TRP A 368 -8.66 -23.65 11.82
CA TRP A 368 -8.79 -24.92 12.55
C TRP A 368 -8.27 -26.17 11.83
N GLU A 369 -8.65 -26.33 10.56
CA GLU A 369 -8.35 -27.54 9.79
C GLU A 369 -6.86 -27.67 9.45
N GLN A 370 -6.16 -26.55 9.28
CA GLN A 370 -4.78 -26.50 8.79
C GLN A 370 -3.75 -26.01 9.82
N LEU A 371 -4.20 -25.53 10.99
CA LEU A 371 -3.31 -25.01 12.04
C LEU A 371 -2.46 -26.11 12.70
N TYR A 372 -1.35 -25.69 13.28
CA TYR A 372 -0.41 -26.55 14.01
C TYR A 372 -0.70 -26.57 15.52
N PRO A 373 -0.54 -27.70 16.24
CA PRO A 373 -0.34 -29.05 15.74
C PRO A 373 -1.45 -29.52 14.78
N SER A 374 -1.13 -30.37 13.80
CA SER A 374 -2.10 -30.86 12.81
C SER A 374 -3.28 -31.59 13.47
N ARG A 375 -4.41 -31.70 12.77
CA ARG A 375 -5.61 -32.41 13.25
C ARG A 375 -5.33 -33.86 13.63
N GLU A 376 -4.41 -34.54 12.96
CA GLU A 376 -3.97 -35.90 13.32
C GLU A 376 -3.34 -35.97 14.73
N ARG A 377 -2.84 -34.84 15.24
CA ARG A 377 -2.25 -34.68 16.57
C ARG A 377 -3.22 -33.97 17.54
N MET A 378 -4.50 -34.38 17.57
CA MET A 378 -5.52 -33.80 18.48
C MET A 378 -5.08 -33.75 19.95
N ARG A 379 -4.37 -34.76 20.44
CA ARG A 379 -3.81 -34.77 21.80
C ARG A 379 -2.85 -33.59 22.08
N GLY A 380 -2.13 -33.13 21.06
CA GLY A 380 -1.26 -31.96 21.17
C GLY A 380 -2.04 -30.65 21.31
N ARG A 381 -3.17 -30.52 20.61
CA ARG A 381 -4.08 -29.38 20.76
C ARG A 381 -4.74 -29.38 22.15
N LEU A 382 -5.20 -30.54 22.61
CA LEU A 382 -5.80 -30.70 23.94
C LEU A 382 -4.85 -30.23 25.05
N ARG A 383 -3.60 -30.72 25.05
CA ARG A 383 -2.57 -30.31 26.03
C ARG A 383 -2.25 -28.81 26.00
N ALA A 384 -2.30 -28.20 24.82
CA ALA A 384 -2.08 -26.76 24.70
C ALA A 384 -3.19 -25.97 25.40
N VAL A 385 -4.45 -26.37 25.22
CA VAL A 385 -5.60 -25.72 25.87
C VAL A 385 -5.64 -26.00 27.38
N GLU A 386 -5.28 -27.20 27.83
CA GLU A 386 -5.10 -27.51 29.26
C GLU A 386 -4.07 -26.58 29.90
N TRP A 387 -2.92 -26.41 29.25
CA TRP A 387 -1.87 -25.49 29.70
C TRP A 387 -2.37 -24.04 29.73
N TRP A 388 -3.12 -23.61 28.70
CA TRP A 388 -3.72 -22.28 28.65
C TRP A 388 -4.64 -22.04 29.85
N ALA A 389 -5.53 -22.99 30.14
CA ALA A 389 -6.49 -22.87 31.23
C ALA A 389 -5.78 -22.67 32.59
N GLU A 390 -4.79 -23.52 32.88
CA GLU A 390 -4.02 -23.46 34.13
C GLU A 390 -3.24 -22.13 34.26
N LYS A 391 -2.52 -21.72 33.21
CA LYS A 391 -1.66 -20.53 33.28
C LYS A 391 -2.43 -19.23 33.21
N MET A 392 -3.54 -19.20 32.49
CA MET A 392 -4.43 -18.04 32.46
C MET A 392 -5.10 -17.84 33.82
N GLU A 393 -5.57 -18.90 34.48
CA GLU A 393 -6.12 -18.80 35.84
C GLU A 393 -5.09 -18.22 36.82
N ALA A 394 -3.84 -18.69 36.75
CA ALA A 394 -2.75 -18.15 37.56
C ALA A 394 -2.46 -16.67 37.28
N ALA A 395 -2.49 -16.27 36.00
CA ALA A 395 -2.28 -14.88 35.59
C ALA A 395 -3.40 -13.96 36.12
N LEU A 396 -4.66 -14.38 35.97
CA LEU A 396 -5.84 -13.63 36.42
C LEU A 396 -5.84 -13.41 37.94
N LYS A 397 -5.43 -14.41 38.73
CA LYS A 397 -5.30 -14.27 40.19
C LYS A 397 -4.27 -13.22 40.62
N GLN A 398 -3.30 -12.91 39.76
CA GLN A 398 -2.25 -11.91 40.02
C GLN A 398 -2.62 -10.52 39.48
N LEU A 399 -3.73 -10.38 38.74
CA LEU A 399 -4.13 -9.09 38.18
C LEU A 399 -4.61 -8.14 39.28
N PRO A 400 -4.29 -6.84 39.16
CA PRO A 400 -4.82 -5.84 40.08
C PRO A 400 -6.33 -5.68 39.86
N GLN A 401 -7.05 -5.59 40.98
CA GLN A 401 -8.50 -5.35 41.02
C GLN A 401 -8.78 -3.87 40.72
N VAL A 402 -8.66 -3.50 39.45
CA VAL A 402 -8.94 -2.17 38.92
C VAL A 402 -10.32 -2.19 38.25
N PRO A 403 -11.12 -1.12 38.39
CA PRO A 403 -12.39 -1.00 37.67
C PRO A 403 -12.22 -1.11 36.15
N VAL A 404 -13.01 -1.97 35.52
CA VAL A 404 -13.00 -2.28 34.08
C VAL A 404 -14.28 -1.74 33.43
N PRO A 405 -14.25 -1.14 32.23
CA PRO A 405 -15.46 -0.71 31.52
C PRO A 405 -16.45 -1.86 31.27
N ASP A 406 -17.75 -1.61 31.45
CA ASP A 406 -18.79 -2.65 31.30
C ASP A 406 -18.79 -3.31 29.91
N LEU A 407 -18.57 -2.53 28.86
CA LEU A 407 -18.49 -3.04 27.49
C LEU A 407 -17.31 -4.01 27.28
N GLN A 408 -16.17 -3.81 27.97
CA GLN A 408 -15.04 -4.74 27.97
C GLN A 408 -15.43 -6.08 28.56
N VAL A 409 -16.07 -6.04 29.73
CA VAL A 409 -16.47 -7.25 30.47
C VAL A 409 -17.47 -8.07 29.65
N ARG A 410 -18.41 -7.42 28.95
CA ARG A 410 -19.36 -8.10 28.05
C ARG A 410 -18.64 -8.78 26.89
N LEU A 411 -17.81 -8.05 26.15
CA LEU A 411 -17.07 -8.62 25.01
C LEU A 411 -16.17 -9.78 25.43
N LEU A 412 -15.53 -9.66 26.59
CA LEU A 412 -14.64 -10.70 27.11
C LEU A 412 -15.41 -11.98 27.45
N LYS A 413 -16.61 -11.85 28.03
CA LYS A 413 -17.53 -12.97 28.26
C LYS A 413 -17.97 -13.60 26.93
N ASP A 414 -18.35 -12.78 25.95
CA ASP A 414 -18.81 -13.26 24.64
C ASP A 414 -17.70 -14.01 23.90
N TYR A 415 -16.44 -13.54 23.96
CA TYR A 415 -15.30 -14.21 23.35
C TYR A 415 -14.95 -15.52 24.07
N LEU A 416 -15.00 -15.54 25.41
CA LEU A 416 -14.78 -16.77 26.19
C LEU A 416 -15.85 -17.83 25.89
N ASP A 417 -17.13 -17.44 25.86
CA ASP A 417 -18.22 -18.36 25.57
C ASP A 417 -18.09 -18.95 24.15
N GLN A 418 -17.62 -18.17 23.16
CA GLN A 418 -17.34 -18.67 21.81
C GLN A 418 -16.16 -19.65 21.76
N VAL A 419 -15.07 -19.34 22.46
CA VAL A 419 -13.90 -20.25 22.55
C VAL A 419 -14.31 -21.56 23.22
N GLU A 420 -15.07 -21.52 24.30
CA GLU A 420 -15.57 -22.71 25.00
C GLU A 420 -16.48 -23.55 24.10
N GLN A 421 -17.45 -22.93 23.43
CA GLN A 421 -18.31 -23.62 22.45
C GLN A 421 -17.50 -24.27 21.32
N TRP A 422 -16.44 -23.60 20.84
CA TRP A 422 -15.59 -24.13 19.78
C TRP A 422 -14.78 -25.35 20.25
N ILE A 423 -14.20 -25.29 21.45
CA ILE A 423 -13.43 -26.40 22.04
C ILE A 423 -14.35 -27.60 22.28
N VAL A 424 -15.53 -27.40 22.88
CA VAL A 424 -16.52 -28.46 23.14
C VAL A 424 -16.99 -29.13 21.84
N LYS A 425 -17.16 -28.35 20.77
CA LYS A 425 -17.60 -28.89 19.48
C LYS A 425 -16.53 -29.72 18.77
N ASN A 426 -15.25 -29.39 18.94
CA ASN A 426 -14.16 -29.91 18.10
C ASN A 426 -13.15 -30.81 18.83
N MET A 427 -13.23 -30.97 20.16
CA MET A 427 -12.33 -31.82 20.95
C MET A 427 -13.12 -32.89 21.73
N GLU A 428 -12.53 -34.07 21.87
CA GLU A 428 -12.98 -35.11 22.81
C GLU A 428 -12.43 -34.78 24.21
N ASP A 429 -13.28 -34.87 25.25
CA ASP A 429 -12.95 -34.53 26.65
C ASP A 429 -12.28 -33.14 26.84
N PRO A 430 -12.98 -32.04 26.48
CA PRO A 430 -12.42 -30.70 26.52
C PRO A 430 -12.09 -30.22 27.96
N PRO A 431 -11.00 -29.45 28.16
CA PRO A 431 -10.68 -28.88 29.46
C PRO A 431 -11.72 -27.84 29.90
N CYS A 432 -11.97 -27.77 31.21
CA CYS A 432 -12.97 -26.88 31.79
C CYS A 432 -12.43 -25.46 31.95
N LEU A 433 -13.15 -24.45 31.42
CA LEU A 433 -12.78 -23.03 31.50
C LEU A 433 -13.54 -22.25 32.59
N THR A 434 -14.25 -22.95 33.48
CA THR A 434 -15.11 -22.35 34.52
C THR A 434 -14.34 -21.44 35.48
N ALA A 435 -13.11 -21.78 35.83
CA ALA A 435 -12.28 -20.96 36.72
C ALA A 435 -11.98 -19.57 36.12
N ILE A 436 -11.64 -19.53 34.83
CA ILE A 436 -11.39 -18.28 34.09
C ILE A 436 -12.69 -17.47 33.99
N ARG A 437 -13.80 -18.13 33.68
CA ARG A 437 -15.12 -17.49 33.58
C ARG A 437 -15.55 -16.82 34.87
N ASN A 438 -15.35 -17.48 36.01
CA ASN A 438 -15.67 -16.93 37.32
C ASN A 438 -14.79 -15.70 37.64
N LEU A 439 -13.48 -15.80 37.41
CA LEU A 439 -12.55 -14.70 37.64
C LEU A 439 -12.85 -13.47 36.76
N VAL A 440 -13.32 -13.69 35.54
CA VAL A 440 -13.81 -12.61 34.65
C VAL A 440 -15.16 -12.05 35.12
N GLY A 441 -16.02 -12.90 35.66
CA GLY A 441 -17.30 -12.51 36.25
C GLY A 441 -17.14 -11.60 37.48
N ASP A 442 -16.07 -11.80 38.24
CA ASP A 442 -15.77 -11.09 39.48
C ASP A 442 -15.04 -9.74 39.26
N LEU A 443 -14.75 -9.36 38.00
CA LEU A 443 -14.10 -8.08 37.70
C LEU A 443 -14.98 -6.90 38.11
N THR A 444 -14.39 -5.96 38.88
CA THR A 444 -15.06 -4.72 39.27
C THR A 444 -15.43 -3.88 38.05
N ILE A 445 -16.71 -3.54 37.89
CA ILE A 445 -17.22 -2.78 36.73
C ILE A 445 -17.24 -1.28 37.05
N ILE A 446 -16.76 -0.46 36.11
CA ILE A 446 -17.08 0.97 36.09
C ILE A 446 -18.54 1.06 35.65
N GLN A 447 -19.45 1.30 36.59
CA GLN A 447 -20.75 1.84 36.23
C GLN A 447 -20.48 3.24 35.67
N GLU A 448 -20.66 3.44 34.36
CA GLU A 448 -20.87 4.78 33.86
C GLU A 448 -21.99 5.37 34.71
N THR A 449 -21.63 6.37 35.51
CA THR A 449 -22.63 7.12 36.25
C THR A 449 -23.44 7.77 35.15
N THR A 450 -24.61 7.19 34.89
CA THR A 450 -25.64 7.84 34.11
C THR A 450 -25.97 9.10 34.88
N VAL A 451 -25.33 10.21 34.49
CA VAL A 451 -25.87 11.52 34.76
C VAL A 451 -27.31 11.44 34.27
N PRO A 452 -28.31 11.66 35.15
CA PRO A 452 -29.70 11.47 34.78
C PRO A 452 -30.02 12.24 33.49
N LYS A 453 -30.50 11.51 32.48
CA LYS A 453 -30.95 12.02 31.17
C LYS A 453 -32.23 12.87 31.26
N GLU A 454 -32.36 13.73 32.26
CA GLU A 454 -33.57 14.53 32.49
C GLU A 454 -33.38 16.05 32.49
N ALA A 455 -32.17 16.57 32.22
CA ALA A 455 -31.96 18.03 32.16
C ALA A 455 -31.19 18.54 30.93
N ILE A 456 -31.45 17.99 29.73
CA ILE A 456 -31.20 18.70 28.46
C ILE A 456 -32.34 18.37 27.47
N LYS A 457 -33.57 18.70 27.86
CA LYS A 457 -34.59 19.11 26.89
C LYS A 457 -34.73 20.61 27.05
N GLN A 458 -34.67 21.32 25.92
CA GLN A 458 -34.79 22.77 25.76
C GLN A 458 -33.49 23.58 25.84
N SER A 459 -32.67 23.51 24.78
CA SER A 459 -32.36 24.70 23.98
C SER A 459 -31.42 24.33 22.83
N ALA A 460 -31.74 24.84 21.63
CA ALA A 460 -30.97 24.80 20.38
C ALA A 460 -31.30 23.68 19.36
N PHE A 461 -32.55 23.64 18.90
CA PHE A 461 -32.82 23.57 17.45
C PHE A 461 -34.00 24.50 17.14
N ARG A 462 -33.67 25.72 16.69
CA ARG A 462 -34.55 26.58 15.89
C ARG A 462 -33.69 27.10 14.75
N VAL A 463 -33.77 26.44 13.60
CA VAL A 463 -33.66 27.14 12.32
C VAL A 463 -34.87 26.71 11.50
N ILE A 464 -35.56 27.76 11.08
CA ILE A 464 -36.86 27.82 10.43
C ILE A 464 -36.77 27.15 9.06
N ALA A 465 -37.68 26.20 8.82
CA ALA A 465 -38.12 25.86 7.49
C ALA A 465 -39.06 26.97 7.00
N ASP A 466 -38.81 27.52 5.82
CA ASP A 466 -39.82 27.98 4.87
C ASP A 466 -39.15 28.39 3.55
N ASN A 467 -39.23 27.52 2.53
CA ASN A 467 -40.18 27.72 1.43
C ASN A 467 -40.03 26.69 0.31
N ALA A 468 -41.16 26.02 0.06
CA ALA A 468 -41.78 25.78 -1.25
C ALA A 468 -41.23 24.71 -2.22
N LYS A 469 -41.97 23.60 -2.22
CA LYS A 469 -42.72 22.96 -3.34
C LYS A 469 -42.05 21.93 -4.28
N CYS A 470 -42.82 20.84 -4.46
CA CYS A 470 -42.84 19.82 -5.51
C CYS A 470 -41.59 18.92 -5.57
N GLU A 471 -41.66 17.60 -5.71
CA GLU A 471 -42.70 16.72 -6.27
C GLU A 471 -42.48 15.29 -5.76
N GLN A 472 -43.55 14.52 -5.75
CA GLN A 472 -43.56 13.10 -5.38
C GLN A 472 -42.85 12.22 -6.41
N ASN A 473 -42.44 11.04 -5.92
CA ASN A 473 -42.03 9.83 -6.65
C ASN A 473 -40.64 9.85 -7.31
N GLN A 474 -39.67 9.27 -6.61
CA GLN A 474 -39.19 7.92 -6.93
C GLN A 474 -38.39 7.35 -5.76
N SER A 475 -38.80 6.17 -5.29
CA SER A 475 -38.11 5.36 -4.30
C SER A 475 -36.66 5.08 -4.72
N ILE A 476 -35.70 5.56 -3.94
CA ILE A 476 -34.34 5.02 -3.97
C ILE A 476 -34.41 3.69 -3.19
N PRO A 477 -34.07 2.53 -3.78
CA PRO A 477 -34.07 1.29 -3.03
C PRO A 477 -32.95 1.34 -1.99
N SER A 478 -33.31 1.10 -0.74
CA SER A 478 -32.36 0.87 0.35
C SER A 478 -31.51 -0.35 0.01
N VAL A 479 -30.21 -0.17 -0.24
CA VAL A 479 -29.26 -1.28 -0.32
C VAL A 479 -29.00 -1.74 1.11
N GLN A 480 -29.67 -2.82 1.51
CA GLN A 480 -29.27 -3.59 2.68
C GLN A 480 -28.01 -4.41 2.33
N PRO A 481 -27.05 -4.58 3.25
CA PRO A 481 -26.01 -5.57 3.08
C PRO A 481 -26.66 -6.95 3.22
N GLU A 482 -26.71 -7.73 2.15
CA GLU A 482 -27.12 -9.14 2.26
C GLU A 482 -26.02 -9.94 2.97
N GLU A 483 -26.35 -10.48 4.14
CA GLU A 483 -25.58 -11.55 4.78
C GLU A 483 -25.58 -12.79 3.86
N ILE A 484 -24.40 -13.23 3.43
CA ILE A 484 -24.25 -14.48 2.67
C ILE A 484 -24.39 -15.64 3.65
N LEU A 485 -25.63 -16.01 3.95
CA LEU A 485 -25.97 -17.24 4.66
C LEU A 485 -25.67 -18.42 3.74
N SER A 486 -24.73 -19.26 4.17
CA SER A 486 -24.30 -20.49 3.50
C SER A 486 -25.50 -21.29 3.00
N SER A 487 -25.69 -21.37 1.69
CA SER A 487 -26.75 -22.18 1.11
C SER A 487 -26.31 -22.80 -0.21
N ARG A 488 -26.99 -23.88 -0.59
CA ARG A 488 -26.84 -24.60 -1.87
C ARG A 488 -26.96 -23.73 -3.14
N ASN A 489 -27.20 -22.42 -3.01
CA ASN A 489 -27.39 -21.42 -4.05
C ASN A 489 -26.21 -20.45 -4.24
N ASP A 490 -25.09 -20.60 -3.51
CA ASP A 490 -23.95 -19.67 -3.55
C ASP A 490 -23.41 -19.45 -4.98
N GLY A 491 -23.41 -20.49 -5.83
CA GLY A 491 -23.00 -20.39 -7.24
C GLY A 491 -23.93 -19.50 -8.09
N ARG A 492 -25.26 -19.59 -7.89
CA ARG A 492 -26.23 -18.74 -8.63
C ARG A 492 -26.19 -17.30 -8.14
N MET A 493 -25.97 -17.09 -6.84
CA MET A 493 -25.79 -15.76 -6.27
C MET A 493 -24.50 -15.12 -6.77
N LEU A 494 -23.39 -15.87 -6.82
CA LEU A 494 -22.14 -15.40 -7.41
C LEU A 494 -22.33 -15.02 -8.88
N GLU A 495 -22.95 -15.88 -9.69
CA GLU A 495 -23.21 -15.63 -11.11
C GLU A 495 -24.07 -14.38 -11.33
N HIS A 496 -25.10 -14.17 -10.49
CA HIS A 496 -25.92 -12.95 -10.49
C HIS A 496 -25.11 -11.68 -10.18
N HIS A 497 -24.24 -11.73 -9.17
CA HIS A 497 -23.38 -10.60 -8.82
C HIS A 497 -22.35 -10.30 -9.91
N LEU A 498 -21.73 -11.33 -10.49
CA LEU A 498 -20.81 -11.18 -11.62
C LEU A 498 -21.52 -10.55 -12.83
N GLN A 499 -22.78 -10.94 -13.09
CA GLN A 499 -23.59 -10.35 -14.15
C GLN A 499 -23.88 -8.85 -13.91
N LYS A 500 -24.27 -8.47 -12.68
CA LYS A 500 -24.44 -7.06 -12.31
C LYS A 500 -23.15 -6.25 -12.49
N ILE A 501 -22.00 -6.78 -12.10
CA ILE A 501 -20.72 -6.08 -12.26
C ILE A 501 -20.38 -5.89 -13.75
N ARG A 502 -20.68 -6.88 -14.61
CA ARG A 502 -20.52 -6.73 -16.06
C ARG A 502 -21.40 -5.60 -16.62
N GLU A 503 -22.66 -5.54 -16.23
CA GLU A 503 -23.56 -4.45 -16.63
C GLU A 503 -23.03 -3.09 -16.20
N ILE A 504 -22.54 -2.96 -14.97
CA ILE A 504 -21.92 -1.73 -14.47
C ILE A 504 -20.69 -1.36 -15.29
N SER A 505 -19.79 -2.31 -15.58
CA SER A 505 -18.61 -2.06 -16.41
C SER A 505 -18.97 -1.59 -17.82
N SER A 506 -20.05 -2.11 -18.39
CA SER A 506 -20.55 -1.70 -19.71
C SER A 506 -21.06 -0.27 -19.68
N HIS A 507 -21.82 0.12 -18.65
CA HIS A 507 -22.30 1.49 -18.47
C HIS A 507 -21.15 2.48 -18.23
N CYS A 508 -20.16 2.11 -17.41
CA CYS A 508 -18.97 2.92 -17.18
C CYS A 508 -18.21 3.18 -18.49
N ARG A 509 -18.02 2.15 -19.33
CA ARG A 509 -17.40 2.27 -20.65
C ARG A 509 -18.19 3.15 -21.62
N GLN A 510 -19.52 3.05 -21.63
CA GLN A 510 -20.37 3.91 -22.47
C GLN A 510 -20.28 5.39 -22.06
N ARG A 511 -20.10 5.67 -20.77
CA ARG A 511 -19.92 7.03 -20.24
C ARG A 511 -18.52 7.57 -20.47
N ASN A 512 -17.49 6.72 -20.37
CA ASN A 512 -16.10 7.08 -20.60
C ASN A 512 -15.32 5.92 -21.25
N GLY A 513 -15.24 5.93 -22.59
CA GLY A 513 -14.52 4.88 -23.33
C GLY A 513 -12.99 4.91 -23.14
N ALA A 514 -12.43 5.94 -22.51
CA ALA A 514 -10.99 6.04 -22.23
C ALA A 514 -10.61 5.43 -20.87
N ASP A 515 -11.58 5.06 -20.03
CA ASP A 515 -11.32 4.48 -18.72
C ASP A 515 -10.79 3.04 -18.82
N PRO A 516 -9.54 2.76 -18.40
CA PRO A 516 -8.97 1.42 -18.47
C PRO A 516 -9.65 0.40 -17.54
N LEU A 517 -10.27 0.83 -16.44
CA LEU A 517 -10.83 -0.08 -15.43
C LEU A 517 -11.97 -0.93 -16.02
N SER A 518 -12.83 -0.31 -16.81
CA SER A 518 -13.97 -0.97 -17.46
C SER A 518 -13.53 -2.13 -18.36
N TYR A 519 -12.42 -1.97 -19.10
CA TYR A 519 -11.85 -3.02 -19.97
C TYR A 519 -11.21 -4.16 -19.18
N LYS A 520 -10.53 -3.85 -18.06
CA LYS A 520 -9.92 -4.86 -17.17
C LYS A 520 -10.98 -5.72 -16.50
N LEU A 521 -11.99 -5.09 -15.91
CA LEU A 521 -13.07 -5.79 -15.20
C LEU A 521 -13.83 -6.72 -16.15
N SER A 522 -14.19 -6.24 -17.34
CA SER A 522 -14.88 -7.05 -18.36
C SER A 522 -14.13 -8.37 -18.63
N ARG A 523 -12.82 -8.30 -18.87
CA ARG A 523 -11.99 -9.46 -19.20
C ARG A 523 -11.74 -10.38 -18.01
N LYS A 524 -11.40 -9.83 -16.84
CA LYS A 524 -11.20 -10.62 -15.61
C LYS A 524 -12.46 -11.40 -15.22
N LEU A 525 -13.63 -10.78 -15.30
CA LEU A 525 -14.91 -11.42 -14.95
C LEU A 525 -15.38 -12.48 -15.97
N LEU A 526 -14.85 -12.44 -17.20
CA LEU A 526 -15.14 -13.45 -18.22
C LEU A 526 -14.19 -14.64 -18.11
N TRP A 527 -12.92 -14.40 -17.75
CA TRP A 527 -11.89 -15.44 -17.75
C TRP A 527 -11.54 -16.00 -16.37
N CYS A 528 -12.04 -15.41 -15.27
CA CYS A 528 -11.69 -15.83 -13.89
C CYS A 528 -12.01 -17.30 -13.58
N ASN A 529 -12.98 -17.90 -14.25
CA ASN A 529 -13.41 -19.28 -14.00
C ASN A 529 -12.87 -20.27 -15.06
N ILE A 530 -11.95 -19.84 -15.93
CA ILE A 530 -11.39 -20.69 -16.99
C ILE A 530 -10.04 -21.21 -16.53
N GLU A 531 -10.01 -22.48 -16.12
CA GLU A 531 -8.82 -23.12 -15.54
C GLU A 531 -7.99 -23.91 -16.57
N GLY A 532 -8.54 -24.18 -17.77
CA GLY A 532 -7.88 -24.99 -18.79
C GLY A 532 -8.42 -24.77 -20.20
N LEU A 533 -7.71 -25.30 -21.19
CA LEU A 533 -8.09 -25.22 -22.61
C LEU A 533 -9.40 -25.98 -22.86
N PRO A 534 -10.25 -25.49 -23.78
CA PRO A 534 -11.46 -26.21 -24.16
C PRO A 534 -11.12 -27.54 -24.84
N THR A 535 -11.94 -28.55 -24.60
CA THR A 535 -11.76 -29.88 -25.21
C THR A 535 -11.81 -29.77 -26.73
N SER A 536 -10.79 -30.31 -27.39
CA SER A 536 -10.65 -30.28 -28.84
C SER A 536 -10.29 -31.64 -29.41
N THR A 537 -10.73 -31.89 -30.63
CA THR A 537 -10.29 -33.02 -31.46
C THR A 537 -9.57 -32.43 -32.66
N ASN A 538 -8.26 -32.69 -32.80
CA ASN A 538 -7.43 -32.12 -33.86
C ASN A 538 -7.48 -30.58 -33.95
N GLY A 539 -7.53 -29.89 -32.80
CA GLY A 539 -7.60 -28.41 -32.74
C GLY A 539 -9.00 -27.81 -32.92
N ILE A 540 -10.01 -28.62 -33.27
CA ILE A 540 -11.41 -28.18 -33.41
C ILE A 540 -12.14 -28.42 -32.10
N THR A 541 -12.73 -27.36 -31.54
CA THR A 541 -13.52 -27.40 -30.31
C THR A 541 -14.99 -27.68 -30.58
N ARG A 542 -15.75 -28.04 -29.55
CA ARG A 542 -17.22 -28.14 -29.63
C ARG A 542 -17.94 -26.80 -29.41
N ILE A 543 -17.21 -25.69 -29.38
CA ILE A 543 -17.74 -24.36 -29.09
C ILE A 543 -18.42 -23.81 -30.36
N PRO A 544 -19.66 -23.29 -30.27
CA PRO A 544 -20.36 -22.74 -31.42
C PRO A 544 -19.62 -21.52 -31.97
N ALA A 545 -19.51 -21.46 -33.29
CA ALA A 545 -18.90 -20.33 -33.97
C ALA A 545 -19.83 -19.11 -33.99
N PRO A 546 -19.27 -17.90 -34.09
CA PRO A 546 -20.05 -16.69 -34.36
C PRO A 546 -20.76 -16.78 -35.72
N ASP A 547 -21.97 -16.24 -35.81
CA ASP A 547 -22.70 -16.20 -37.09
C ASP A 547 -21.91 -15.48 -38.18
N LYS A 548 -21.91 -16.03 -39.40
CA LYS A 548 -21.17 -15.45 -40.54
C LYS A 548 -21.55 -13.99 -40.83
N GLN A 549 -22.78 -13.59 -40.51
CA GLN A 549 -23.23 -12.19 -40.61
C GLN A 549 -22.52 -11.29 -39.58
N ILE A 550 -22.32 -11.77 -38.35
CA ILE A 550 -21.60 -11.04 -37.30
C ILE A 550 -20.13 -10.90 -37.65
N VAL A 551 -19.51 -11.98 -38.12
CA VAL A 551 -18.12 -11.97 -38.61
C VAL A 551 -17.97 -10.92 -39.71
N LYS A 552 -18.79 -11.01 -40.75
CA LYS A 552 -18.74 -10.05 -41.87
C LYS A 552 -18.92 -8.60 -41.39
N MET A 553 -19.90 -8.34 -40.53
CA MET A 553 -20.15 -6.99 -40.00
C MET A 553 -18.94 -6.41 -39.23
N LEU A 554 -18.22 -7.22 -38.44
CA LEU A 554 -17.03 -6.74 -37.71
C LEU A 554 -15.86 -6.42 -38.65
N PHE A 555 -15.64 -7.25 -39.66
CA PHE A 555 -14.62 -6.98 -40.68
C PHE A 555 -14.98 -5.77 -41.54
N ASP A 556 -16.24 -5.62 -41.97
CA ASP A 556 -16.72 -4.46 -42.72
C ASP A 556 -16.53 -3.15 -41.91
N LEU A 557 -16.76 -3.18 -40.59
CA LEU A 557 -16.50 -2.03 -39.69
C LEU A 557 -15.00 -1.74 -39.51
N HIS A 558 -14.17 -2.77 -39.48
CA HIS A 558 -12.72 -2.65 -39.36
C HIS A 558 -12.09 -2.04 -40.61
N ASP A 559 -12.50 -2.51 -41.79
CA ASP A 559 -12.09 -2.01 -43.10
C ASP A 559 -12.66 -0.61 -43.37
N GLY A 560 -13.90 -0.35 -42.92
CA GLY A 560 -14.57 0.95 -43.04
C GLY A 560 -13.95 2.07 -42.18
N GLY A 561 -13.07 1.73 -41.23
CA GLY A 561 -12.31 2.70 -40.44
C GLY A 561 -13.06 3.37 -39.29
N ASP A 562 -14.32 3.01 -39.04
CA ASP A 562 -15.10 3.53 -37.90
C ASP A 562 -14.65 2.84 -36.60
N ALA A 563 -13.62 3.43 -35.98
CA ALA A 563 -13.01 2.90 -34.77
C ALA A 563 -13.99 2.83 -33.59
N GLU A 564 -14.95 3.76 -33.49
CA GLU A 564 -15.88 3.80 -32.36
C GLU A 564 -17.00 2.77 -32.51
N ALA A 565 -17.56 2.62 -33.71
CA ALA A 565 -18.54 1.59 -34.00
C ALA A 565 -17.92 0.19 -33.85
N LEU A 566 -16.70 -0.02 -34.35
CA LEU A 566 -15.97 -1.28 -34.19
C LEU A 566 -15.71 -1.59 -32.70
N LEU A 567 -15.28 -0.60 -31.91
CA LEU A 567 -15.02 -0.76 -30.48
C LEU A 567 -16.27 -1.24 -29.74
N ARG A 568 -17.41 -0.57 -29.97
CA ARG A 568 -18.70 -0.93 -29.33
C ARG A 568 -19.17 -2.30 -29.80
N ALA A 569 -19.05 -2.60 -31.09
CA ALA A 569 -19.50 -3.85 -31.66
C ALA A 569 -18.69 -5.06 -31.16
N ALA A 570 -17.37 -4.92 -31.03
CA ALA A 570 -16.47 -5.96 -30.54
C ALA A 570 -16.62 -6.18 -29.02
N GLU A 571 -16.61 -5.11 -28.21
CA GLU A 571 -16.81 -5.21 -26.75
C GLU A 571 -18.19 -5.76 -26.37
N GLY A 572 -19.24 -5.41 -27.12
CA GLY A 572 -20.60 -5.91 -26.87
C GLY A 572 -20.75 -7.42 -27.10
N ARG A 573 -19.90 -8.01 -27.94
CA ARG A 573 -19.95 -9.43 -28.33
C ARG A 573 -18.95 -10.31 -27.58
N LEU A 574 -17.97 -9.71 -26.91
CA LEU A 574 -16.96 -10.44 -26.13
C LEU A 574 -17.58 -11.40 -25.08
N PRO A 575 -18.66 -11.06 -24.35
CA PRO A 575 -19.29 -12.00 -23.41
C PRO A 575 -19.92 -13.23 -24.08
N GLN A 576 -20.33 -13.12 -25.34
CA GLN A 576 -20.95 -14.21 -26.11
C GLN A 576 -19.89 -15.13 -26.70
N PHE A 577 -18.72 -14.56 -27.07
CA PHE A 577 -17.64 -15.26 -27.74
C PHE A 577 -16.32 -15.06 -27.00
N ILE A 578 -16.27 -15.54 -25.75
CA ILE A 578 -15.14 -15.34 -24.82
C ILE A 578 -13.78 -15.84 -25.31
N PHE A 579 -13.78 -16.80 -26.25
CA PHE A 579 -12.59 -17.38 -26.85
C PHE A 579 -12.26 -16.80 -28.25
N TRP A 580 -13.07 -15.88 -28.76
CA TRP A 580 -12.79 -15.23 -30.04
C TRP A 580 -11.80 -14.08 -29.83
N ILE A 581 -10.52 -14.38 -30.03
CA ILE A 581 -9.43 -13.47 -29.68
C ILE A 581 -9.35 -12.28 -30.64
N ASP A 582 -9.84 -12.43 -31.88
CA ASP A 582 -9.92 -11.32 -32.84
C ASP A 582 -10.71 -10.12 -32.29
N LEU A 583 -11.72 -10.36 -31.45
CA LEU A 583 -12.47 -9.27 -30.80
C LEU A 583 -11.55 -8.39 -29.95
N ASN A 584 -10.57 -8.98 -29.25
CA ASN A 584 -9.62 -8.22 -28.44
C ASN A 584 -8.64 -7.41 -29.30
N ARG A 585 -8.23 -7.95 -30.45
CA ARG A 585 -7.43 -7.19 -31.42
C ARG A 585 -8.21 -6.00 -31.97
N PHE A 586 -9.46 -6.20 -32.42
CA PHE A 586 -10.30 -5.13 -32.94
C PHE A 586 -10.51 -4.02 -31.91
N VAL A 587 -10.74 -4.38 -30.65
CA VAL A 587 -10.81 -3.40 -29.57
C VAL A 587 -9.50 -2.63 -29.40
N ALA A 588 -8.36 -3.32 -29.38
CA ALA A 588 -7.05 -2.67 -29.26
C ALA A 588 -6.81 -1.72 -30.43
N GLU A 589 -7.01 -2.16 -31.67
CA GLU A 589 -6.84 -1.31 -32.85
C GLU A 589 -7.78 -0.11 -32.85
N SER A 590 -9.05 -0.29 -32.49
CA SER A 590 -9.99 0.82 -32.32
C SER A 590 -9.50 1.83 -31.30
N LEU A 591 -9.05 1.38 -30.11
CA LEU A 591 -8.54 2.27 -29.07
C LEU A 591 -7.26 2.99 -29.51
N ALA A 592 -6.40 2.36 -30.31
CA ALA A 592 -5.24 3.01 -30.90
C ALA A 592 -5.64 4.10 -31.91
N ARG A 593 -6.62 3.82 -32.78
CA ARG A 593 -7.14 4.75 -33.79
C ARG A 593 -7.87 5.96 -33.16
N LEU A 594 -8.51 5.79 -31.99
CA LEU A 594 -9.19 6.87 -31.26
C LEU A 594 -8.24 7.87 -30.57
N GLY A 595 -6.92 7.61 -30.57
CA GLY A 595 -5.89 8.57 -30.18
C GLY A 595 -5.40 8.50 -28.73
N ALA A 596 -4.54 9.45 -28.35
CA ALA A 596 -3.72 9.40 -27.14
C ALA A 596 -4.51 9.28 -25.81
N ASN A 597 -5.75 9.77 -25.77
CA ASN A 597 -6.61 9.67 -24.58
C ASN A 597 -6.95 8.20 -24.25
N TYR A 598 -6.93 7.32 -25.23
CA TYR A 598 -7.31 5.90 -25.11
C TYR A 598 -6.10 4.98 -24.91
N THR A 599 -4.86 5.50 -24.85
CA THR A 599 -3.64 4.70 -24.69
C THR A 599 -3.66 3.85 -23.41
N ARG A 600 -4.26 4.36 -22.33
CA ARG A 600 -4.40 3.62 -21.07
C ARG A 600 -5.35 2.44 -21.21
N ALA A 601 -6.49 2.65 -21.89
CA ALA A 601 -7.45 1.60 -22.19
C ALA A 601 -6.86 0.56 -23.15
N HIS A 602 -6.16 0.99 -24.21
CA HIS A 602 -5.44 0.12 -25.13
C HIS A 602 -4.47 -0.81 -24.38
N ARG A 603 -3.62 -0.26 -23.51
CA ARG A 603 -2.67 -1.04 -22.71
C ARG A 603 -3.38 -2.06 -21.81
N ALA A 604 -4.51 -1.68 -21.21
CA ALA A 604 -5.29 -2.58 -20.38
C ALA A 604 -5.82 -3.79 -21.17
N VAL A 605 -6.34 -3.58 -22.37
CA VAL A 605 -6.81 -4.65 -23.26
C VAL A 605 -5.66 -5.59 -23.65
N CYS A 606 -4.52 -5.05 -24.06
CA CYS A 606 -3.35 -5.85 -24.42
C CYS A 606 -2.84 -6.69 -23.23
N GLN A 607 -2.75 -6.10 -22.04
CA GLN A 607 -2.24 -6.78 -20.84
C GLN A 607 -3.14 -7.95 -20.41
N GLU A 608 -4.45 -7.74 -20.34
CA GLU A 608 -5.36 -8.82 -19.93
C GLU A 608 -5.43 -9.92 -20.99
N THR A 609 -5.39 -9.58 -22.28
CA THR A 609 -5.37 -10.56 -23.38
C THR A 609 -4.08 -11.38 -23.37
N ALA A 610 -2.94 -10.73 -23.14
CA ALA A 610 -1.66 -11.41 -23.02
C ALA A 610 -1.62 -12.37 -21.81
N PHE A 611 -2.23 -11.96 -20.70
CA PHE A 611 -2.34 -12.80 -19.51
C PHE A 611 -3.22 -14.03 -19.73
N LEU A 612 -4.32 -13.91 -20.49
CA LEU A 612 -5.14 -15.06 -20.90
C LEU A 612 -4.32 -16.09 -21.68
N ILE A 613 -3.59 -15.65 -22.71
CA ILE A 613 -2.77 -16.54 -23.54
C ILE A 613 -1.62 -17.15 -22.72
N TYR A 614 -1.06 -16.40 -21.76
CA TYR A 614 -0.07 -16.95 -20.83
C TYR A 614 -0.64 -18.03 -19.92
N GLN A 615 -1.86 -17.87 -19.42
CA GLN A 615 -2.53 -18.89 -18.60
C GLN A 615 -2.97 -20.11 -19.40
N LEU A 616 -3.37 -19.91 -20.67
CA LEU A 616 -3.90 -20.95 -21.55
C LEU A 616 -3.08 -21.02 -22.85
N PRO A 617 -1.81 -21.48 -22.78
CA PRO A 617 -0.95 -21.54 -23.96
C PRO A 617 -1.52 -22.52 -25.00
N GLY A 618 -1.63 -22.08 -26.26
CA GLY A 618 -2.21 -22.87 -27.35
C GLY A 618 -3.69 -22.58 -27.60
N LEU A 619 -4.32 -21.69 -26.83
CA LEU A 619 -5.68 -21.23 -27.08
C LEU A 619 -5.81 -20.54 -28.45
N GLU A 620 -4.77 -19.84 -28.89
CA GLU A 620 -4.67 -19.16 -30.17
C GLU A 620 -4.68 -20.11 -31.39
N ASP A 621 -4.38 -21.39 -31.19
CA ASP A 621 -4.32 -22.41 -32.24
C ASP A 621 -5.62 -23.22 -32.37
N LEU A 622 -6.60 -22.98 -31.50
CA LEU A 622 -7.89 -23.67 -31.54
C LEU A 622 -8.87 -23.01 -32.51
N SER A 623 -9.83 -23.82 -32.96
CA SER A 623 -10.94 -23.40 -33.82
C SER A 623 -12.29 -23.71 -33.20
N PHE A 624 -13.31 -22.94 -33.58
CA PHE A 624 -14.72 -23.23 -33.32
C PHE A 624 -15.17 -24.51 -34.04
N ALA A 625 -16.37 -24.99 -33.71
CA ALA A 625 -16.94 -26.21 -34.27
C ALA A 625 -17.11 -26.20 -35.80
N ASP A 626 -17.22 -25.01 -36.42
CA ASP A 626 -17.32 -24.85 -37.88
C ASP A 626 -15.95 -24.72 -38.59
N GLY A 627 -14.86 -24.78 -37.83
CA GLY A 627 -13.49 -24.61 -38.31
C GLY A 627 -12.98 -23.16 -38.30
N THR A 628 -13.82 -22.16 -37.99
CA THR A 628 -13.39 -20.77 -37.83
C THR A 628 -12.33 -20.70 -36.72
N PRO A 629 -11.14 -20.10 -36.97
CA PRO A 629 -10.09 -20.04 -35.96
C PRO A 629 -10.47 -19.06 -34.83
N PHE A 630 -10.01 -19.32 -33.61
CA PHE A 630 -10.14 -18.37 -32.49
C PHE A 630 -9.32 -17.10 -32.71
N SER A 631 -8.21 -17.22 -33.45
CA SER A 631 -7.31 -16.13 -33.81
C SER A 631 -6.96 -16.22 -35.30
N THR A 632 -7.24 -15.18 -36.09
CA THR A 632 -6.71 -15.07 -37.45
C THR A 632 -5.18 -14.95 -37.45
N LEU A 633 -4.55 -15.10 -38.62
CA LEU A 633 -3.11 -14.95 -38.74
C LEU A 633 -2.62 -13.57 -38.24
N GLU A 634 -3.35 -12.51 -38.58
CA GLU A 634 -3.09 -11.15 -38.09
C GLU A 634 -3.20 -11.05 -36.56
N THR A 635 -4.21 -11.70 -35.99
CA THR A 635 -4.39 -11.76 -34.54
C THR A 635 -3.28 -12.55 -33.87
N LYS A 636 -2.82 -13.65 -34.47
CA LYS A 636 -1.65 -14.40 -33.97
C LYS A 636 -0.38 -13.56 -33.99
N ASP A 637 -0.18 -12.73 -35.02
CA ASP A 637 0.97 -11.83 -35.09
C ASP A 637 0.85 -10.66 -34.10
N TRP A 638 -0.35 -10.12 -33.91
CA TRP A 638 -0.63 -9.15 -32.85
C TRP A 638 -0.42 -9.75 -31.45
N LEU A 639 -0.85 -10.99 -31.21
CA LEU A 639 -0.65 -11.69 -29.94
C LEU A 639 0.84 -11.85 -29.61
N LYS A 640 1.67 -12.15 -30.60
CA LYS A 640 3.14 -12.17 -30.43
C LYS A 640 3.69 -10.81 -30.00
N SER A 641 3.11 -9.71 -30.50
CA SER A 641 3.53 -8.36 -30.09
C SER A 641 3.19 -8.03 -28.62
N ILE A 642 2.28 -8.78 -27.99
CA ILE A 642 1.85 -8.55 -26.61
C ILE A 642 2.17 -9.72 -25.66
N ALA A 643 2.82 -10.81 -26.12
CA ALA A 643 3.01 -12.05 -25.37
C ALA A 643 3.89 -11.92 -24.09
N ILE A 644 3.64 -12.80 -23.12
CA ILE A 644 4.37 -12.90 -21.84
C ILE A 644 5.23 -14.19 -21.88
N HIS A 645 6.56 -14.11 -21.77
CA HIS A 645 7.46 -15.27 -21.94
C HIS A 645 7.81 -15.97 -20.62
N SER A 646 7.53 -17.29 -20.53
CA SER A 646 7.98 -18.22 -19.49
C SER A 646 9.22 -19.01 -19.96
N GLY A 647 10.25 -19.12 -19.12
CA GLY A 647 11.56 -19.68 -19.53
C GLY A 647 11.78 -21.16 -19.20
N THR A 648 12.13 -21.99 -20.20
CA THR A 648 13.03 -23.17 -20.11
C THR A 648 13.59 -23.55 -21.50
N PRO A 649 14.78 -24.21 -21.65
CA PRO A 649 15.59 -24.17 -22.88
C PRO A 649 15.73 -25.49 -23.71
N SER A 650 16.10 -25.33 -25.00
CA SER A 650 16.68 -26.30 -25.99
C SER A 650 15.67 -27.13 -26.83
N LYS A 651 15.80 -27.41 -28.14
CA LYS A 651 16.82 -27.20 -29.21
C LYS A 651 16.21 -27.53 -30.61
N THR A 652 16.66 -26.83 -31.68
CA THR A 652 16.72 -27.18 -33.14
C THR A 652 15.39 -27.46 -33.92
N VAL A 653 15.09 -26.97 -35.14
CA VAL A 653 15.80 -26.31 -36.28
C VAL A 653 14.75 -25.71 -37.26
N SER A 654 15.11 -24.61 -37.97
CA SER A 654 14.60 -24.02 -39.24
C SER A 654 13.09 -23.98 -39.53
N ASP A 655 12.46 -22.89 -40.00
CA ASP A 655 12.95 -21.65 -40.58
C ASP A 655 11.83 -20.59 -40.51
N SER A 656 12.24 -19.32 -40.39
CA SER A 656 11.42 -18.11 -40.62
C SER A 656 10.32 -17.77 -39.58
N LYS A 657 10.71 -17.22 -38.42
CA LYS A 657 9.92 -16.29 -37.57
C LYS A 657 10.72 -15.75 -36.39
N CYS A 658 10.41 -14.51 -36.00
CA CYS A 658 11.12 -13.64 -35.05
C CYS A 658 11.42 -14.32 -33.69
N ASN A 659 12.71 -14.38 -33.36
CA ASN A 659 13.28 -15.13 -32.24
C ASN A 659 13.26 -14.35 -30.92
N PHE A 660 12.65 -14.90 -29.86
CA PHE A 660 12.96 -14.47 -28.47
C PHE A 660 14.29 -15.04 -27.93
N GLN A 661 15.01 -15.82 -28.76
CA GLN A 661 16.44 -16.03 -28.61
C GLN A 661 17.25 -14.80 -29.05
N ASP A 662 16.71 -13.97 -29.96
CA ASP A 662 17.42 -12.77 -30.41
C ASP A 662 17.56 -11.79 -29.27
N ASP A 663 16.63 -11.55 -28.34
CA ASP A 663 16.92 -10.51 -27.33
C ASP A 663 18.05 -10.86 -26.35
N LYS A 664 18.29 -12.13 -26.04
CA LYS A 664 19.45 -12.54 -25.22
C LYS A 664 20.76 -12.49 -26.03
N ASN A 665 20.71 -12.83 -27.32
CA ASN A 665 21.87 -12.81 -28.22
C ASN A 665 22.16 -11.41 -28.77
N ARG A 666 21.15 -10.63 -29.17
CA ARG A 666 21.15 -9.22 -29.58
C ARG A 666 21.63 -8.31 -28.45
N VAL A 667 21.13 -8.44 -27.22
CA VAL A 667 21.71 -7.68 -26.09
C VAL A 667 23.17 -8.11 -25.88
N ALA A 668 23.53 -9.39 -26.02
CA ALA A 668 24.91 -9.84 -25.89
C ALA A 668 25.84 -9.39 -27.04
N GLU A 669 25.33 -9.34 -28.27
CA GLU A 669 26.01 -8.89 -29.49
C GLU A 669 26.16 -7.37 -29.48
N GLU A 670 25.12 -6.62 -29.14
CA GLU A 670 25.17 -5.16 -28.98
C GLU A 670 26.09 -4.77 -27.80
N ILE A 671 26.14 -5.57 -26.73
CA ILE A 671 27.16 -5.42 -25.67
C ILE A 671 28.57 -5.70 -26.23
N ALA A 672 28.74 -6.69 -27.10
CA ALA A 672 30.03 -7.00 -27.72
C ALA A 672 30.48 -5.90 -28.70
N GLU A 673 29.56 -5.32 -29.47
CA GLU A 673 29.81 -4.17 -30.35
C GLU A 673 30.19 -2.92 -29.57
N ALA A 674 29.49 -2.64 -28.47
CA ALA A 674 29.85 -1.53 -27.58
C ALA A 674 31.26 -1.71 -26.98
N LEU A 675 31.66 -2.96 -26.70
CA LEU A 675 33.02 -3.28 -26.26
C LEU A 675 34.08 -3.13 -27.39
N ASP A 676 33.74 -3.45 -28.64
CA ASP A 676 34.63 -3.26 -29.80
C ASP A 676 34.85 -1.77 -30.15
N MET A 677 33.81 -0.94 -30.02
CA MET A 677 33.93 0.52 -30.17
C MET A 677 34.91 1.14 -29.17
N ILE A 678 35.08 0.54 -27.99
CA ILE A 678 36.06 0.99 -26.99
C ILE A 678 37.48 0.60 -27.38
N HIS A 679 37.69 -0.60 -27.93
CA HIS A 679 39.01 -0.98 -28.46
C HIS A 679 39.45 -0.04 -29.59
N LYS A 680 38.49 0.58 -30.30
CA LYS A 680 38.71 1.61 -31.31
C LYS A 680 38.82 3.05 -30.76
N GLY A 681 38.83 3.23 -29.43
CA GLY A 681 39.03 4.53 -28.78
C GLY A 681 37.79 5.43 -28.68
N LYS A 682 36.60 4.94 -29.02
CA LYS A 682 35.33 5.69 -29.07
C LYS A 682 34.47 5.46 -27.82
N LEU A 683 34.99 5.83 -26.65
CA LEU A 683 34.31 5.60 -25.37
C LEU A 683 32.97 6.35 -25.23
N LEU A 684 32.92 7.62 -25.67
CA LEU A 684 31.72 8.45 -25.55
C LEU A 684 30.58 7.92 -26.45
N GLU A 685 30.88 7.61 -27.71
CA GLU A 685 29.90 7.05 -28.65
C GLU A 685 29.32 5.71 -28.14
N ALA A 686 30.17 4.86 -27.55
CA ALA A 686 29.74 3.59 -26.95
C ALA A 686 28.83 3.79 -25.72
N MET A 687 29.13 4.79 -24.88
CA MET A 687 28.31 5.13 -23.71
C MET A 687 26.97 5.75 -24.10
N GLU A 688 26.94 6.65 -25.09
CA GLU A 688 25.71 7.24 -25.61
C GLU A 688 24.78 6.17 -26.20
N CYS A 689 25.34 5.24 -26.98
CA CYS A 689 24.59 4.12 -27.54
C CYS A 689 23.96 3.25 -26.45
N LEU A 690 24.75 2.84 -25.44
CA LEU A 690 24.24 2.03 -24.33
C LEU A 690 23.22 2.78 -23.45
N GLN A 691 23.39 4.09 -23.25
CA GLN A 691 22.44 4.90 -22.50
C GLN A 691 21.11 5.09 -23.25
N GLN A 692 21.16 5.27 -24.58
CA GLN A 692 19.96 5.29 -25.42
C GLN A 692 19.20 3.96 -25.34
N LYS A 693 19.92 2.83 -25.36
CA LYS A 693 19.33 1.49 -25.22
C LYS A 693 18.76 1.24 -23.82
N LEU A 694 19.44 1.71 -22.78
CA LEU A 694 18.94 1.67 -21.39
C LEU A 694 17.64 2.49 -21.24
N ASN A 695 17.55 3.64 -21.90
CA ASN A 695 16.36 4.50 -21.88
C ASN A 695 15.20 3.93 -22.73
N ALA A 696 15.52 3.28 -23.85
CA ALA A 696 14.56 2.64 -24.75
C ALA A 696 14.08 1.25 -24.26
N ALA A 697 14.67 0.73 -23.19
CA ALA A 697 14.34 -0.59 -22.64
C ALA A 697 12.87 -0.67 -22.21
N SER A 698 12.19 -1.70 -22.73
CA SER A 698 10.74 -1.88 -22.62
C SER A 698 10.32 -2.66 -21.37
N SER A 699 11.25 -3.42 -20.78
CA SER A 699 11.03 -4.25 -19.60
C SER A 699 12.02 -3.94 -18.46
N GLY A 700 11.62 -4.21 -17.21
CA GLY A 700 12.50 -4.09 -16.03
C GLY A 700 13.72 -5.01 -16.12
N ARG A 701 13.57 -6.20 -16.72
CA ARG A 701 14.66 -7.15 -16.97
C ARG A 701 15.69 -6.59 -17.96
N GLU A 702 15.24 -6.01 -19.07
CA GLU A 702 16.14 -5.37 -20.06
C GLU A 702 16.90 -4.21 -19.44
N LYS A 703 16.23 -3.38 -18.63
CA LYS A 703 16.88 -2.26 -17.93
C LYS A 703 18.04 -2.74 -17.05
N ILE A 704 17.85 -3.81 -16.28
CA ILE A 704 18.91 -4.40 -15.46
C ILE A 704 20.05 -4.94 -16.34
N LEU A 705 19.74 -5.61 -17.44
CA LEU A 705 20.77 -6.13 -18.36
C LEU A 705 21.60 -5.02 -19.01
N TRP A 706 20.97 -3.94 -19.46
CA TRP A 706 21.67 -2.77 -20.01
C TRP A 706 22.46 -2.02 -18.94
N ARG A 707 21.94 -1.92 -17.72
CA ARG A 707 22.66 -1.31 -16.60
C ARG A 707 23.88 -2.13 -16.19
N LEU A 708 23.78 -3.45 -16.21
CA LEU A 708 24.92 -4.37 -16.03
C LEU A 708 25.96 -4.19 -17.14
N ALA A 709 25.53 -3.94 -18.39
CA ALA A 709 26.46 -3.67 -19.48
C ALA A 709 27.22 -2.36 -19.27
N VAL A 710 26.53 -1.28 -18.92
CA VAL A 710 27.13 0.03 -18.63
C VAL A 710 28.10 -0.08 -17.45
N ALA A 711 27.68 -0.69 -16.34
CA ALA A 711 28.54 -0.87 -15.17
C ALA A 711 29.80 -1.69 -15.50
N ARG A 712 29.65 -2.82 -16.21
CA ARG A 712 30.79 -3.65 -16.64
C ARG A 712 31.78 -2.88 -17.51
N LEU A 713 31.27 -2.03 -18.38
CA LEU A 713 32.08 -1.22 -19.27
C LEU A 713 32.88 -0.17 -18.50
N LEU A 714 32.24 0.55 -17.58
CA LEU A 714 32.89 1.54 -16.72
C LEU A 714 33.96 0.90 -15.83
N LEU A 715 33.71 -0.30 -15.30
CA LEU A 715 34.70 -1.08 -14.55
C LEU A 715 35.91 -1.49 -15.41
N LYS A 716 35.69 -1.94 -16.66
CA LYS A 716 36.79 -2.29 -17.59
C LYS A 716 37.67 -1.09 -17.94
N VAL A 717 37.07 0.08 -18.13
CA VAL A 717 37.77 1.33 -18.46
C VAL A 717 38.39 2.00 -17.21
N LYS A 718 38.27 1.34 -16.04
CA LYS A 718 38.77 1.81 -14.73
C LYS A 718 38.19 3.15 -14.29
N LYS A 719 36.96 3.46 -14.72
CA LYS A 719 36.19 4.64 -14.29
C LYS A 719 35.25 4.25 -13.16
N TYR A 720 35.85 3.81 -12.04
CA TYR A 720 35.14 3.21 -10.92
C TYR A 720 34.12 4.15 -10.26
N GLU A 721 34.45 5.44 -10.12
CA GLU A 721 33.56 6.45 -9.55
C GLU A 721 32.26 6.60 -10.35
N LEU A 722 32.34 6.51 -11.68
CA LEU A 722 31.17 6.59 -12.57
C LEU A 722 30.35 5.29 -12.55
N ALA A 723 30.94 4.16 -12.15
CA ALA A 723 30.24 2.89 -12.05
C ALA A 723 29.36 2.81 -10.79
N LEU A 724 29.75 3.47 -9.68
CA LEU A 724 29.05 3.38 -8.39
C LEU A 724 27.54 3.63 -8.46
N PRO A 725 27.04 4.70 -9.12
CA PRO A 725 25.60 4.94 -9.20
C PRO A 725 24.85 3.82 -9.94
N HIS A 726 25.51 3.19 -10.93
CA HIS A 726 24.93 2.06 -11.64
C HIS A 726 24.93 0.79 -10.78
N LEU A 727 25.99 0.54 -10.00
CA LEU A 727 26.07 -0.58 -9.07
C LEU A 727 25.04 -0.47 -7.93
N ASP A 728 24.91 0.71 -7.31
CA ASP A 728 23.89 0.97 -6.29
C ASP A 728 22.47 0.79 -6.87
N GLN A 729 22.25 1.23 -8.11
CA GLN A 729 20.96 1.08 -8.77
C GLN A 729 20.68 -0.38 -9.17
N ILE A 730 21.69 -1.19 -9.48
CA ILE A 730 21.53 -2.65 -9.70
C ILE A 730 21.06 -3.32 -8.40
N ILE A 731 21.62 -2.99 -7.24
CA ILE A 731 21.16 -3.50 -5.95
C ILE A 731 19.68 -3.15 -5.73
N ARG A 732 19.31 -1.88 -5.92
CA ARG A 732 17.93 -1.42 -5.76
C ARG A 732 16.96 -2.14 -6.70
N GLU A 733 17.34 -2.34 -7.96
CA GLU A 733 16.51 -3.05 -8.93
C GLU A 733 16.36 -4.53 -8.54
N ILE A 734 17.39 -5.17 -7.98
CA ILE A 734 17.27 -6.52 -7.40
C ILE A 734 16.29 -6.54 -6.22
N ASP A 735 16.30 -5.52 -5.37
CA ASP A 735 15.41 -5.42 -4.20
C ASP A 735 13.95 -5.16 -4.59
N ILE A 736 13.70 -4.17 -5.45
CA ILE A 736 12.36 -3.76 -5.91
C ILE A 736 11.63 -4.93 -6.58
N PHE A 737 12.34 -5.71 -7.40
CA PHE A 737 11.77 -6.83 -8.12
C PHE A 737 11.94 -8.16 -7.40
N HIS A 738 12.46 -8.16 -6.17
CA HIS A 738 12.75 -9.36 -5.37
C HIS A 738 13.46 -10.47 -6.18
N LEU A 739 14.46 -10.09 -6.99
CA LEU A 739 15.08 -11.00 -7.95
C LEU A 739 15.80 -12.17 -7.29
N GLU A 740 16.22 -12.05 -6.03
CA GLU A 740 16.83 -13.15 -5.26
C GLU A 740 15.90 -14.37 -5.15
N ASN A 741 14.57 -14.15 -5.14
CA ASN A 741 13.57 -15.21 -5.07
C ASN A 741 13.03 -15.63 -6.45
N TYR A 742 12.96 -14.68 -7.40
CA TYR A 742 12.27 -14.88 -8.69
C TYR A 742 13.21 -15.18 -9.88
N ASP A 743 14.39 -14.55 -9.95
CA ASP A 743 15.44 -14.83 -10.93
C ASP A 743 16.82 -14.75 -10.26
N SER A 744 17.11 -15.79 -9.48
CA SER A 744 18.34 -15.91 -8.71
C SER A 744 19.60 -15.84 -9.57
N ALA A 745 19.54 -16.27 -10.84
CA ALA A 745 20.67 -16.20 -11.76
C ALA A 745 21.01 -14.75 -12.17
N LEU A 746 20.00 -13.92 -12.44
CA LEU A 746 20.20 -12.51 -12.75
C LEU A 746 20.61 -11.72 -11.51
N ALA A 747 19.99 -12.00 -10.35
CA ALA A 747 20.37 -11.41 -9.07
C ALA A 747 21.83 -11.71 -8.74
N LEU A 748 22.25 -12.98 -8.85
CA LEU A 748 23.64 -13.39 -8.64
C LEU A 748 24.59 -12.67 -9.59
N LYS A 749 24.24 -12.56 -10.88
CA LYS A 749 25.07 -11.83 -11.87
C LYS A 749 25.22 -10.35 -11.52
N GLY A 750 24.17 -9.72 -10.99
CA GLY A 750 24.21 -8.33 -10.55
C GLY A 750 25.04 -8.14 -9.29
N LEU A 751 24.78 -8.93 -8.24
CA LEU A 751 25.52 -8.84 -6.97
C LEU A 751 27.01 -9.13 -7.16
N LYS A 752 27.40 -10.07 -8.03
CA LYS A 752 28.80 -10.32 -8.38
C LYS A 752 29.49 -9.09 -8.97
N MET A 753 28.83 -8.43 -9.92
CA MET A 753 29.37 -7.22 -10.54
C MET A 753 29.51 -6.08 -9.55
N VAL A 754 28.60 -6.00 -8.58
CA VAL A 754 28.71 -5.02 -7.49
C VAL A 754 29.89 -5.36 -6.58
N CYS A 755 30.10 -6.62 -6.20
CA CYS A 755 31.32 -7.02 -5.48
C CYS A 755 32.61 -6.64 -6.22
N GLU A 756 32.70 -6.98 -7.51
CA GLU A 756 33.88 -6.64 -8.35
C GLU A 756 34.12 -5.12 -8.42
N GLY A 757 33.05 -4.33 -8.53
CA GLY A 757 33.14 -2.89 -8.59
C GLY A 757 33.50 -2.22 -7.28
N LEU A 758 33.08 -2.79 -6.14
CA LEU A 758 33.45 -2.36 -4.80
C LEU A 758 34.89 -2.77 -4.46
N GLU A 759 35.35 -3.94 -4.90
CA GLU A 759 36.74 -4.41 -4.73
C GLU A 759 37.76 -3.58 -5.49
N SER A 760 37.36 -3.07 -6.66
CA SER A 760 38.22 -2.23 -7.48
C SER A 760 38.45 -0.82 -6.88
N GLN A 761 37.84 -0.51 -5.73
CA GLN A 761 37.96 0.77 -5.03
C GLN A 761 38.61 0.59 -3.66
N ASN A 762 39.70 1.33 -3.41
CA ASN A 762 40.43 1.32 -2.14
C ASN A 762 39.82 2.29 -1.11
N ASP A 763 38.50 2.23 -0.89
CA ASP A 763 37.79 3.06 0.09
C ASP A 763 37.32 2.20 1.29
N GLU A 764 37.70 2.59 2.51
CA GLU A 764 37.30 1.88 3.74
C GLU A 764 35.79 1.87 3.96
N SER A 765 35.07 2.92 3.52
CA SER A 765 33.62 3.05 3.71
C SER A 765 32.83 1.99 2.93
N LEU A 766 33.41 1.44 1.85
CA LEU A 766 32.79 0.46 0.97
C LEU A 766 32.98 -0.99 1.44
N LYS A 767 33.86 -1.24 2.42
CA LYS A 767 34.07 -2.59 3.00
C LYS A 767 32.81 -3.15 3.66
N SER A 768 32.04 -2.29 4.34
CA SER A 768 30.77 -2.68 4.96
C SER A 768 29.72 -3.08 3.92
N LYS A 769 29.61 -2.30 2.82
CA LYS A 769 28.71 -2.63 1.71
C LYS A 769 29.12 -3.93 1.02
N LYS A 770 30.42 -4.18 0.84
CA LYS A 770 30.92 -5.45 0.28
C LYS A 770 30.50 -6.64 1.15
N ALA A 771 30.62 -6.54 2.48
CA ALA A 771 30.22 -7.60 3.40
C ALA A 771 28.71 -7.90 3.30
N GLU A 772 27.87 -6.87 3.14
CA GLU A 772 26.43 -7.01 2.95
C GLU A 772 26.10 -7.71 1.62
N VAL A 773 26.72 -7.30 0.51
CA VAL A 773 26.52 -7.94 -0.79
C VAL A 773 27.00 -9.40 -0.78
N LEU A 774 28.13 -9.70 -0.14
CA LEU A 774 28.61 -11.08 0.03
C LEU A 774 27.65 -11.93 0.85
N TYR A 775 27.06 -11.38 1.91
CA TYR A 775 26.02 -12.08 2.68
C TYR A 775 24.79 -12.40 1.82
N ARG A 776 24.39 -11.49 0.93
CA ARG A 776 23.29 -11.70 -0.03
C ARG A 776 23.65 -12.76 -1.08
N ILE A 777 24.87 -12.73 -1.62
CA ILE A 777 25.36 -13.81 -2.50
C ILE A 777 25.35 -15.15 -1.76
N ALA A 778 25.75 -15.20 -0.49
CA ALA A 778 25.77 -16.44 0.29
C ALA A 778 24.39 -17.07 0.50
N LYS A 779 23.31 -16.27 0.49
CA LYS A 779 21.93 -16.76 0.52
C LYS A 779 21.51 -17.44 -0.78
N ILE A 780 22.07 -17.00 -1.91
CA ILE A 780 21.74 -17.53 -3.25
C ILE A 780 22.66 -18.69 -3.62
N ASP A 781 23.98 -18.49 -3.47
CA ASP A 781 25.03 -19.43 -3.81
C ASP A 781 26.23 -19.27 -2.85
N MET A 782 26.29 -20.14 -1.85
CA MET A 782 27.35 -20.16 -0.85
C MET A 782 28.74 -20.47 -1.45
N ALA A 783 28.82 -21.25 -2.53
CA ALA A 783 30.10 -21.58 -3.16
C ALA A 783 30.72 -20.35 -3.83
N GLU A 784 29.89 -19.52 -4.46
CA GLU A 784 30.31 -18.27 -5.07
C GLU A 784 30.67 -17.19 -4.02
N ALA A 785 29.94 -17.13 -2.91
CA ALA A 785 30.32 -16.23 -1.80
C ALA A 785 31.70 -16.57 -1.22
N ILE A 786 32.04 -17.87 -1.08
CA ILE A 786 33.36 -18.30 -0.60
C ILE A 786 34.47 -17.96 -1.61
N ARG A 787 34.19 -18.06 -2.93
CA ARG A 787 35.15 -17.70 -3.98
C ARG A 787 35.50 -16.22 -3.95
N LEU A 788 34.49 -15.35 -3.80
CA LEU A 788 34.66 -13.89 -3.75
C LEU A 788 35.15 -13.38 -2.39
N GLY A 789 34.88 -14.11 -1.31
CA GLY A 789 35.38 -13.76 0.03
C GLY A 789 36.85 -14.10 0.29
N LYS A 790 37.50 -14.88 -0.59
CA LYS A 790 38.93 -15.27 -0.48
C LYS A 790 39.89 -14.35 -1.24
N ALA A 791 39.40 -13.28 -1.88
CA ALA A 791 40.19 -12.34 -2.67
C ALA A 791 40.68 -11.14 -1.83
#